data_AF-A0A6A5K0L9-F1
#
_entry.id   AF-A0A6A5K0L9-F1
#
_cell.length_a   1.000
_cell.length_b   1.000
_cell.length_c   1.000
_cell.angle_alpha   90.00
_cell.angle_beta   90.00
_cell.angle_gamma   90.00
#
_symmetry.space_group_name_H-M   'P 1'
#
loop_
_entity.id
_entity.type
_entity.pdbx_description
1 polymer ?
#
loop_
_entity_poly.entity_id
_entity_poly.type
_entity_poly.pdbx_seq_one_letter_code
_entity_poly.pdbx_strand_id
1 'polypeptide(L)'
;MAPHATDIANGRSGFDVVQALTKYGVDINSSLQGDGETAASTLAKLYPKQIITTAADTEAWRKQFWSVNQRDAKPTLIFQPESAKDVAIALLVCRFAQAKFAVKSGGHAAMKGASSADGGIVIDLKKLNMIELSDNKKIAKLGAGNKWESVFEELAKDGLAVAGGRTADVGVGGYTLGGGISFFASARGWACDNVRNFELVTAQGEILNVNYQTNPDLFWALRGGGPNFGIVTRFDYETFPQGDIYAGSLFYDYEHKDAVVKAFSSFARDADPKGATWLGAAQIDGKKLFTVLSMHSEPTGDCEMVRTYNAIPSLQSGHKIRSLTDMVREVANSNIQDHRQYFWNRTFKFDADFVAWLCDAYYAEMSHEVDRADSRNAALILLQFFTKEAVSFMRREGGNCLPLTVDDAPYVNLLIPTSWAHENDDEFVYDVARKFMDIAVAEGKRRGLYVDFVYMNYGSCYQDVLKSYGKENYERLREVASKHDPEGVFQKLTPGYFKFGDVWQIGALLFWLLTNGITGPEDPGPKRIAPDALDDDETQVVSIAGPVDLGRIEGAGVFSNVVYPPLRRYEKELKDICARSLNWNQSYRPTLRKMRQEILDYLQADPTIDSGRSLGPMQPVRIKYIRFLAFCVICQRPETDRLLKPPGKN
;
A
#
# COMPACT_ATOMS: atom_id res chain seq x y z
N MET A 1 -8.38 38.91 -16.25
CA MET A 1 -7.41 38.14 -17.05
C MET A 1 -7.24 36.81 -16.34
N ALA A 2 -7.46 35.69 -17.03
CA ALA A 2 -7.05 34.38 -16.51
C ALA A 2 -5.51 34.29 -16.57
N PRO A 3 -4.84 33.55 -15.66
CA PRO A 3 -3.41 33.27 -15.80
C PRO A 3 -3.15 32.52 -17.11
N HIS A 4 -2.02 32.77 -17.76
CA HIS A 4 -1.62 31.95 -18.91
C HIS A 4 -1.27 30.53 -18.42
N ALA A 5 -1.38 29.52 -19.28
CA ALA A 5 -1.08 28.12 -18.90
C ALA A 5 0.34 27.94 -18.32
N THR A 6 1.28 28.80 -18.72
CA THR A 6 2.64 28.90 -18.15
C THR A 6 2.67 29.28 -16.66
N ASP A 7 1.73 30.09 -16.18
CA ASP A 7 1.65 30.50 -14.76
C ASP A 7 1.11 29.36 -13.86
N ILE A 8 0.48 28.35 -14.46
CA ILE A 8 -0.01 27.15 -13.75
C ILE A 8 1.05 26.04 -13.76
N ALA A 9 1.86 25.95 -14.83
CA ALA A 9 3.00 25.04 -14.92
C ALA A 9 4.15 25.40 -13.95
N ASN A 10 4.34 26.69 -13.70
CA ASN A 10 5.28 27.20 -12.70
C ASN A 10 4.62 27.14 -11.32
N GLY A 11 4.75 25.97 -10.67
CA GLY A 11 4.17 25.73 -9.34
C GLY A 11 4.63 26.74 -8.27
N ARG A 12 3.90 26.76 -7.14
CA ARG A 12 4.07 27.77 -6.06
C ARG A 12 5.49 27.87 -5.47
N SER A 13 6.41 26.96 -5.80
CA SER A 13 7.82 27.02 -5.43
C SER A 13 8.69 27.92 -6.32
N GLY A 14 8.18 28.38 -7.47
CA GLY A 14 8.98 29.08 -8.49
C GLY A 14 9.87 28.15 -9.32
N PHE A 15 9.64 26.83 -9.26
CA PHE A 15 10.34 25.86 -10.09
C PHE A 15 9.78 25.82 -11.51
N ASP A 16 10.63 26.11 -12.50
CA ASP A 16 10.28 26.05 -13.92
C ASP A 16 10.49 24.62 -14.48
N VAL A 17 9.38 23.91 -14.67
CA VAL A 17 9.35 22.55 -15.23
C VAL A 17 9.77 22.54 -16.71
N VAL A 18 9.48 23.62 -17.47
CA VAL A 18 9.87 23.76 -18.87
C VAL A 18 11.38 23.88 -18.99
N GLN A 19 12.01 24.71 -18.16
CA GLN A 19 13.46 24.86 -18.09
C GLN A 19 14.13 23.55 -17.65
N ALA A 20 13.55 22.82 -16.70
CA ALA A 20 14.06 21.52 -16.28
C ALA A 20 14.04 20.48 -17.42
N LEU A 21 12.95 20.40 -18.19
CA LEU A 21 12.87 19.56 -19.39
C LEU A 21 13.85 20.01 -20.49
N THR A 22 14.01 21.32 -20.66
CA THR A 22 14.96 21.90 -21.62
C THR A 22 16.41 21.50 -21.31
N LYS A 23 16.81 21.42 -20.02
CA LYS A 23 18.14 20.90 -19.61
C LYS A 23 18.40 19.46 -20.07
N TYR A 24 17.33 18.67 -20.24
CA TYR A 24 17.41 17.31 -20.78
C TYR A 24 17.32 17.23 -22.31
N GLY A 25 17.14 18.37 -23.00
CA GLY A 25 16.97 18.46 -24.45
C GLY A 25 15.51 18.28 -24.91
N VAL A 26 14.54 18.43 -24.01
CA VAL A 26 13.11 18.29 -24.31
C VAL A 26 12.45 19.67 -24.33
N ASP A 27 12.18 20.19 -25.54
CA ASP A 27 11.38 21.40 -25.71
C ASP A 27 9.89 21.04 -25.74
N ILE A 28 9.19 21.35 -24.64
CA ILE A 28 7.74 21.17 -24.56
C ILE A 28 6.94 22.37 -25.05
N ASN A 29 7.54 23.54 -25.29
CA ASN A 29 6.80 24.68 -25.87
C ASN A 29 6.52 24.47 -27.36
N SER A 30 7.40 23.78 -28.10
CA SER A 30 7.09 23.31 -29.46
C SER A 30 6.31 21.98 -29.49
N SER A 31 6.35 21.19 -28.41
CA SER A 31 5.71 19.86 -28.36
C SER A 31 4.32 19.81 -27.69
N LEU A 32 3.92 20.83 -26.92
CA LEU A 32 2.64 20.93 -26.19
C LEU A 32 1.81 22.18 -26.58
N GLN A 33 2.12 22.82 -27.71
CA GLN A 33 1.29 23.89 -28.28
C GLN A 33 0.00 23.32 -28.90
N GLY A 34 -0.94 22.92 -28.04
CA GLY A 34 -2.28 22.49 -28.43
C GLY A 34 -3.13 22.08 -27.24
N ASP A 35 -4.33 22.65 -27.13
CA ASP A 35 -5.36 22.25 -26.16
C ASP A 35 -5.81 20.81 -26.46
N GLY A 36 -5.11 19.82 -25.89
CA GLY A 36 -5.38 18.40 -26.11
C GLY A 36 -4.20 17.45 -25.87
N GLU A 37 -2.97 17.94 -25.74
CA GLU A 37 -1.82 17.07 -25.48
C GLU A 37 -1.73 16.65 -24.01
N THR A 38 -1.51 15.35 -23.79
CA THR A 38 -1.43 14.73 -22.45
C THR A 38 -0.02 14.22 -22.20
N ALA A 39 0.34 14.00 -20.92
CA ALA A 39 1.59 13.30 -20.57
C ALA A 39 1.77 11.98 -21.34
N ALA A 40 0.66 11.29 -21.65
CA ALA A 40 0.67 10.05 -22.41
C ALA A 40 1.12 10.26 -23.87
N SER A 41 0.56 11.27 -24.57
CA SER A 41 0.93 11.59 -25.96
C SER A 41 2.36 12.15 -26.04
N THR A 42 2.79 12.95 -25.08
CA THR A 42 4.16 13.48 -25.02
C THR A 42 5.19 12.36 -24.87
N LEU A 43 4.98 11.43 -23.93
CA LEU A 43 5.87 10.29 -23.75
C LEU A 43 5.90 9.36 -24.97
N ALA A 44 4.75 9.14 -25.62
CA ALA A 44 4.68 8.34 -26.84
C ALA A 44 5.43 8.98 -28.02
N LYS A 45 5.45 10.31 -28.13
CA LYS A 45 6.26 11.04 -29.13
C LYS A 45 7.75 10.99 -28.83
N LEU A 46 8.14 11.24 -27.58
CA LEU A 46 9.56 11.27 -27.17
C LEU A 46 10.21 9.88 -27.21
N TYR A 47 9.45 8.84 -26.85
CA TYR A 47 9.97 7.49 -26.61
C TYR A 47 9.14 6.36 -27.23
N PRO A 48 8.84 6.38 -28.55
CA PRO A 48 7.92 5.42 -29.18
C PRO A 48 8.33 3.94 -29.02
N LYS A 49 9.59 3.63 -28.70
CA LYS A 49 10.12 2.26 -28.46
C LYS A 49 10.14 1.84 -26.98
N GLN A 50 9.80 2.73 -26.06
CA GLN A 50 9.73 2.46 -24.62
C GLN A 50 8.27 2.43 -24.11
N ILE A 51 7.28 2.37 -25.02
CA ILE A 51 5.86 2.40 -24.69
C ILE A 51 5.20 1.04 -24.88
N ILE A 52 4.34 0.68 -23.93
CA ILE A 52 3.36 -0.39 -24.06
C ILE A 52 1.96 0.26 -24.08
N THR A 53 1.27 0.12 -25.21
CA THR A 53 -0.08 0.69 -25.47
C THR A 53 -1.04 -0.25 -26.20
N THR A 54 -0.56 -1.33 -26.84
CA THR A 54 -1.48 -2.27 -27.49
C THR A 54 -2.28 -3.01 -26.41
N ALA A 55 -3.52 -3.38 -26.72
CA ALA A 55 -4.37 -4.11 -25.76
C ALA A 55 -3.75 -5.46 -25.35
N ALA A 56 -3.09 -6.15 -26.30
CA ALA A 56 -2.44 -7.44 -26.07
C ALA A 56 -1.20 -7.29 -25.16
N ASP A 57 -0.32 -6.33 -25.46
CA ASP A 57 0.90 -6.10 -24.66
C ASP A 57 0.56 -5.55 -23.27
N THR A 58 -0.47 -4.71 -23.16
CA THR A 58 -0.98 -4.21 -21.88
C THR A 58 -1.52 -5.34 -21.01
N GLU A 59 -2.23 -6.32 -21.60
CA GLU A 59 -2.72 -7.48 -20.88
C GLU A 59 -1.58 -8.44 -20.47
N ALA A 60 -0.62 -8.68 -21.37
CA ALA A 60 0.60 -9.43 -21.05
C ALA A 60 1.46 -8.75 -19.97
N TRP A 61 1.40 -7.41 -19.89
CA TRP A 61 2.02 -6.64 -18.81
C TRP A 61 1.24 -6.75 -17.49
N ARG A 62 -0.10 -6.65 -17.50
CA ARG A 62 -0.94 -6.81 -16.29
C ARG A 62 -0.74 -8.18 -15.64
N LYS A 63 -0.52 -9.24 -16.42
CA LYS A 63 -0.23 -10.59 -15.88
C LYS A 63 1.11 -10.70 -15.13
N GLN A 64 1.99 -9.70 -15.19
CA GLN A 64 3.26 -9.67 -14.46
C GLN A 64 3.12 -9.20 -13.01
N PHE A 65 1.94 -8.74 -12.57
CA PHE A 65 1.67 -8.48 -11.15
C PHE A 65 1.37 -9.78 -10.41
N TRP A 66 2.06 -9.98 -9.27
CA TRP A 66 1.85 -11.09 -8.35
C TRP A 66 0.43 -11.08 -7.74
N SER A 67 -0.06 -9.90 -7.38
CA SER A 67 -1.41 -9.69 -6.84
C SER A 67 -2.39 -9.26 -7.93
N VAL A 68 -3.53 -9.95 -8.06
CA VAL A 68 -4.62 -9.54 -8.96
C VAL A 68 -5.17 -8.16 -8.60
N ASN A 69 -5.14 -7.75 -7.33
CA ASN A 69 -5.61 -6.43 -6.88
C ASN A 69 -4.89 -5.27 -7.61
N GLN A 70 -3.62 -5.44 -8.02
CA GLN A 70 -2.91 -4.45 -8.84
C GLN A 70 -3.44 -4.36 -10.28
N ARG A 71 -3.89 -5.50 -10.82
CA ARG A 71 -4.39 -5.62 -12.20
C ARG A 71 -5.70 -4.86 -12.38
N ASP A 72 -6.47 -4.66 -11.31
CA ASP A 72 -7.71 -3.87 -11.29
C ASP A 72 -7.48 -2.41 -11.70
N ALA A 73 -6.24 -1.89 -11.54
CA ALA A 73 -5.88 -0.54 -11.94
C ALA A 73 -5.59 -0.47 -13.45
N LYS A 74 -6.25 0.48 -14.14
CA LYS A 74 -6.22 0.62 -15.60
C LYS A 74 -5.42 1.86 -16.03
N PRO A 75 -4.12 1.73 -16.36
CA PRO A 75 -3.31 2.86 -16.82
C PRO A 75 -3.62 3.26 -18.26
N THR A 76 -3.40 4.52 -18.57
CA THR A 76 -3.52 5.10 -19.92
C THR A 76 -2.27 4.85 -20.76
N LEU A 77 -1.11 4.73 -20.11
CA LEU A 77 0.19 4.50 -20.74
C LEU A 77 1.09 3.70 -19.79
N ILE A 78 1.86 2.76 -20.33
CA ILE A 78 2.98 2.13 -19.63
C ILE A 78 4.28 2.56 -20.34
N PHE A 79 5.21 3.11 -19.59
CA PHE A 79 6.51 3.60 -20.05
C PHE A 79 7.64 2.82 -19.38
N GLN A 80 8.56 2.28 -20.17
CA GLN A 80 9.69 1.46 -19.74
C GLN A 80 11.02 2.18 -19.99
N PRO A 81 11.44 3.07 -19.07
CA PRO A 81 12.67 3.85 -19.20
C PRO A 81 13.91 2.97 -19.26
N GLU A 82 14.87 3.35 -20.11
CA GLU A 82 16.16 2.65 -20.28
C GLU A 82 17.30 3.33 -19.51
N SER A 83 17.06 4.52 -18.94
CA SER A 83 18.03 5.27 -18.14
C SER A 83 17.37 6.11 -17.03
N ALA A 84 18.18 6.58 -16.07
CA ALA A 84 17.74 7.57 -15.08
C ALA A 84 17.33 8.92 -15.71
N LYS A 85 17.88 9.27 -16.88
CA LYS A 85 17.45 10.43 -17.67
C LYS A 85 16.02 10.26 -18.19
N ASP A 86 15.67 9.07 -18.65
CA ASP A 86 14.31 8.77 -19.13
C ASP A 86 13.28 8.84 -18.00
N VAL A 87 13.65 8.36 -16.80
CA VAL A 87 12.86 8.52 -15.57
C VAL A 87 12.68 10.01 -15.21
N ALA A 88 13.74 10.81 -15.27
CA ALA A 88 13.68 12.26 -15.01
C ALA A 88 12.74 13.00 -15.97
N ILE A 89 12.86 12.74 -17.28
CA ILE A 89 11.98 13.31 -18.30
C ILE A 89 10.53 12.89 -18.06
N ALA A 90 10.25 11.60 -17.82
CA ALA A 90 8.88 11.13 -17.61
C ALA A 90 8.24 11.70 -16.34
N LEU A 91 8.99 11.81 -15.25
CA LEU A 91 8.54 12.45 -14.02
C LEU A 91 8.22 13.94 -14.24
N LEU A 92 9.09 14.67 -14.95
CA LEU A 92 8.89 16.07 -15.28
C LEU A 92 7.69 16.28 -16.24
N VAL A 93 7.49 15.40 -17.23
CA VAL A 93 6.31 15.43 -18.11
C VAL A 93 5.02 15.16 -17.32
N CYS A 94 5.02 14.18 -16.41
CA CYS A 94 3.88 13.92 -15.53
C CYS A 94 3.61 15.12 -14.61
N ARG A 95 4.65 15.76 -14.07
CA ARG A 95 4.54 16.96 -13.24
C ARG A 95 4.00 18.16 -14.04
N PHE A 96 4.50 18.41 -15.25
CA PHE A 96 4.01 19.50 -16.10
C PHE A 96 2.51 19.36 -16.40
N ALA A 97 2.09 18.17 -16.83
CA ALA A 97 0.70 17.88 -17.16
C ALA A 97 -0.20 17.61 -15.93
N GLN A 98 0.33 17.67 -14.71
CA GLN A 98 -0.33 17.22 -13.47
C GLN A 98 -0.94 15.80 -13.58
N ALA A 99 -0.34 14.94 -14.39
CA ALA A 99 -0.81 13.59 -14.66
C ALA A 99 -0.46 12.66 -13.49
N LYS A 100 -1.42 11.83 -13.08
CA LYS A 100 -1.15 10.78 -12.10
C LYS A 100 -0.17 9.76 -12.68
N PHE A 101 0.76 9.29 -11.86
CA PHE A 101 1.69 8.24 -12.25
C PHE A 101 1.92 7.22 -11.13
N ALA A 102 2.26 5.98 -11.48
CA ALA A 102 2.76 4.99 -10.54
C ALA A 102 4.12 4.46 -10.99
N VAL A 103 4.90 3.93 -10.05
CA VAL A 103 6.22 3.36 -10.31
C VAL A 103 6.15 1.85 -10.06
N LYS A 104 6.58 1.06 -11.03
CA LYS A 104 6.61 -0.40 -10.93
C LYS A 104 8.05 -0.91 -11.00
N SER A 105 8.47 -1.60 -9.94
CA SER A 105 9.64 -2.50 -9.95
C SER A 105 9.12 -3.93 -10.22
N GLY A 106 9.19 -4.83 -9.24
CA GLY A 106 8.70 -6.21 -9.39
C GLY A 106 7.17 -6.41 -9.42
N GLY A 107 6.37 -5.44 -8.96
CA GLY A 107 4.89 -5.54 -8.97
C GLY A 107 4.29 -6.45 -7.88
N HIS A 108 4.90 -6.45 -6.68
CA HIS A 108 4.60 -7.41 -5.60
C HIS A 108 3.71 -6.86 -4.46
N ALA A 109 3.18 -5.64 -4.57
CA ALA A 109 2.36 -5.07 -3.49
C ALA A 109 0.90 -5.57 -3.54
N ALA A 110 0.38 -6.02 -2.39
CA ALA A 110 -0.92 -6.68 -2.19
C ALA A 110 -2.15 -5.74 -2.20
N MET A 111 -2.15 -4.67 -2.99
CA MET A 111 -3.27 -3.71 -3.03
C MET A 111 -3.32 -2.93 -4.35
N LYS A 112 -4.54 -2.52 -4.75
CA LYS A 112 -4.76 -1.70 -5.94
C LYS A 112 -3.98 -0.38 -5.87
N GLY A 113 -3.36 0.02 -6.97
CA GLY A 113 -2.78 1.36 -7.12
C GLY A 113 -1.40 1.56 -6.49
N ALA A 114 -0.81 0.54 -5.84
CA ALA A 114 0.51 0.71 -5.21
C ALA A 114 1.68 0.63 -6.20
N SER A 115 1.51 -0.03 -7.35
CA SER A 115 2.48 -0.01 -8.47
C SER A 115 1.81 -0.01 -9.85
N SER A 116 0.58 0.51 -9.92
CA SER A 116 -0.20 0.78 -11.13
C SER A 116 -1.06 2.03 -10.87
N ALA A 117 -1.67 2.65 -11.88
CA ALA A 117 -2.47 3.86 -11.71
C ALA A 117 -3.72 3.85 -12.61
N ASP A 118 -4.91 4.08 -12.03
CA ASP A 118 -6.13 4.30 -12.81
C ASP A 118 -6.06 5.63 -13.58
N GLY A 119 -6.19 5.56 -14.91
CA GLY A 119 -6.13 6.72 -15.82
C GLY A 119 -4.77 7.43 -15.84
N GLY A 120 -3.73 6.84 -15.26
CA GLY A 120 -2.40 7.43 -15.11
C GLY A 120 -1.34 6.79 -16.00
N ILE A 121 -0.11 7.28 -15.85
CA ILE A 121 1.10 6.72 -16.45
C ILE A 121 1.71 5.68 -15.50
N VAL A 122 2.21 4.55 -16.00
CA VAL A 122 3.04 3.65 -15.18
C VAL A 122 4.48 3.68 -15.69
N ILE A 123 5.39 4.13 -14.83
CA ILE A 123 6.82 4.10 -15.04
C ILE A 123 7.31 2.71 -14.57
N ASP A 124 7.40 1.78 -15.51
CA ASP A 124 7.80 0.39 -15.28
C ASP A 124 9.31 0.23 -15.45
N LEU A 125 10.03 0.20 -14.33
CA LEU A 125 11.48 0.22 -14.27
C LEU A 125 12.14 -1.06 -14.80
N LYS A 126 11.38 -2.01 -15.37
CA LYS A 126 11.82 -3.34 -15.83
C LYS A 126 13.09 -3.33 -16.71
N LYS A 127 13.31 -2.30 -17.53
CA LYS A 127 14.52 -2.15 -18.36
C LYS A 127 15.75 -1.60 -17.61
N LEU A 128 15.57 -1.05 -16.40
CA LEU A 128 16.64 -0.72 -15.47
C LEU A 128 17.04 -1.98 -14.68
N ASN A 129 17.52 -3.01 -15.39
CA ASN A 129 17.85 -4.34 -14.85
C ASN A 129 19.34 -4.67 -14.87
N MET A 130 20.21 -3.66 -14.97
CA MET A 130 21.65 -3.84 -14.86
C MET A 130 22.05 -4.49 -13.53
N ILE A 131 23.05 -5.38 -13.56
CA ILE A 131 23.72 -5.96 -12.39
C ILE A 131 25.23 -5.86 -12.67
N GLU A 132 25.94 -5.00 -11.96
CA GLU A 132 27.39 -4.77 -12.14
C GLU A 132 28.12 -4.88 -10.81
N LEU A 133 29.24 -5.61 -10.78
CA LEU A 133 30.18 -5.57 -9.66
C LEU A 133 31.18 -4.41 -9.83
N SER A 134 31.48 -3.71 -8.74
CA SER A 134 32.68 -2.86 -8.65
C SER A 134 33.95 -3.68 -8.84
N ASP A 135 35.06 -3.07 -9.28
CA ASP A 135 36.35 -3.75 -9.54
C ASP A 135 36.85 -4.62 -8.37
N ASN A 136 36.66 -4.16 -7.13
CA ASN A 136 37.04 -4.89 -5.91
C ASN A 136 35.98 -5.89 -5.41
N LYS A 137 34.89 -6.06 -6.18
CA LYS A 137 33.69 -6.87 -5.95
C LYS A 137 32.91 -6.62 -4.66
N LYS A 138 33.23 -5.58 -3.87
CA LYS A 138 32.56 -5.27 -2.59
C LYS A 138 31.18 -4.62 -2.75
N ILE A 139 30.90 -4.05 -3.92
CA ILE A 139 29.63 -3.41 -4.24
C ILE A 139 29.02 -4.08 -5.47
N ALA A 140 27.76 -4.48 -5.36
CA ALA A 140 26.90 -4.82 -6.48
C ALA A 140 25.97 -3.64 -6.77
N LYS A 141 26.13 -3.01 -7.93
CA LYS A 141 25.20 -2.03 -8.45
C LYS A 141 24.01 -2.76 -9.06
N LEU A 142 22.82 -2.53 -8.52
CA LEU A 142 21.59 -3.20 -8.94
C LEU A 142 20.59 -2.19 -9.49
N GLY A 143 20.23 -2.31 -10.76
CA GLY A 143 19.14 -1.57 -11.35
C GLY A 143 17.80 -1.86 -10.66
N ALA A 144 16.98 -0.82 -10.45
CA ALA A 144 15.74 -0.89 -9.67
C ALA A 144 14.63 -1.79 -10.27
N GLY A 145 14.75 -2.15 -11.55
CA GLY A 145 13.87 -3.07 -12.26
C GLY A 145 14.11 -4.55 -11.98
N ASN A 146 15.23 -4.91 -11.35
CA ASN A 146 15.59 -6.29 -11.07
C ASN A 146 14.62 -7.01 -10.13
N LYS A 147 14.55 -8.33 -10.30
CA LYS A 147 13.98 -9.29 -9.35
C LYS A 147 15.10 -10.03 -8.62
N TRP A 148 14.82 -10.56 -7.43
CA TRP A 148 15.85 -11.17 -6.60
C TRP A 148 16.46 -12.44 -7.18
N GLU A 149 15.71 -13.22 -7.97
CA GLU A 149 16.26 -14.38 -8.71
C GLU A 149 17.45 -13.98 -9.61
N SER A 150 17.28 -12.98 -10.47
CA SER A 150 18.31 -12.54 -11.41
C SER A 150 19.55 -12.00 -10.69
N VAL A 151 19.35 -11.31 -9.57
CA VAL A 151 20.45 -10.79 -8.73
C VAL A 151 21.27 -11.95 -8.13
N PHE A 152 20.62 -12.96 -7.57
CA PHE A 152 21.34 -14.10 -6.97
C PHE A 152 21.96 -15.02 -8.03
N GLU A 153 21.32 -15.21 -9.18
CA GLU A 153 21.89 -15.95 -10.32
C GLU A 153 23.17 -15.30 -10.86
N GLU A 154 23.20 -13.98 -10.99
CA GLU A 154 24.37 -13.27 -11.48
C GLU A 154 25.52 -13.30 -10.45
N LEU A 155 25.24 -12.94 -9.20
CA LEU A 155 26.27 -12.87 -8.15
C LEU A 155 26.83 -14.24 -7.75
N ALA A 156 26.06 -15.32 -7.88
CA ALA A 156 26.53 -16.67 -7.62
C ALA A 156 27.70 -17.10 -8.54
N LYS A 157 27.83 -16.51 -9.75
CA LYS A 157 28.95 -16.77 -10.67
C LYS A 157 30.31 -16.36 -10.07
N ASP A 158 30.29 -15.39 -9.17
CA ASP A 158 31.46 -14.89 -8.44
C ASP A 158 31.57 -15.45 -7.01
N GLY A 159 30.68 -16.36 -6.60
CA GLY A 159 30.59 -16.85 -5.23
C GLY A 159 30.15 -15.77 -4.23
N LEU A 160 29.28 -14.84 -4.67
CA LEU A 160 28.82 -13.70 -3.88
C LEU A 160 27.31 -13.72 -3.68
N ALA A 161 26.86 -13.05 -2.62
CA ALA A 161 25.47 -12.67 -2.42
C ALA A 161 25.38 -11.24 -1.83
N VAL A 162 24.15 -10.76 -1.70
CA VAL A 162 23.75 -9.53 -1.00
C VAL A 162 22.62 -9.84 -0.03
N ALA A 163 22.34 -8.93 0.91
CA ALA A 163 21.20 -9.06 1.83
C ALA A 163 19.86 -8.79 1.11
N GLY A 164 19.50 -9.69 0.18
CA GLY A 164 18.32 -9.56 -0.70
C GLY A 164 17.06 -10.23 -0.20
N GLY A 165 16.03 -10.26 -1.05
CA GLY A 165 14.72 -10.83 -0.79
C GLY A 165 14.71 -12.36 -0.64
N ARG A 166 13.66 -12.86 0.01
CA ARG A 166 13.49 -14.29 0.34
C ARG A 166 12.59 -15.05 -0.64
N THR A 167 12.14 -14.37 -1.70
CA THR A 167 11.21 -14.86 -2.72
C THR A 167 11.69 -14.38 -4.08
N ALA A 168 11.81 -15.30 -5.05
CA ALA A 168 12.48 -15.08 -6.35
C ALA A 168 11.91 -13.89 -7.15
N ASP A 169 10.59 -13.78 -7.21
CA ASP A 169 9.86 -12.90 -8.12
C ASP A 169 9.65 -11.46 -7.57
N VAL A 170 10.02 -11.22 -6.31
CA VAL A 170 9.98 -9.91 -5.65
C VAL A 170 11.01 -8.97 -6.29
N GLY A 171 10.59 -7.74 -6.59
CA GLY A 171 11.48 -6.72 -7.15
C GLY A 171 12.34 -6.03 -6.10
N VAL A 172 13.60 -5.72 -6.47
CA VAL A 172 14.58 -5.04 -5.60
C VAL A 172 14.00 -3.74 -5.04
N GLY A 173 13.49 -2.87 -5.91
CA GLY A 173 13.19 -1.48 -5.54
C GLY A 173 12.22 -1.31 -4.37
N GLY A 174 11.00 -1.83 -4.50
CA GLY A 174 9.97 -1.68 -3.45
C GLY A 174 10.36 -2.38 -2.15
N TYR A 175 10.91 -3.59 -2.26
CA TYR A 175 11.35 -4.39 -1.12
C TYR A 175 12.43 -3.66 -0.28
N THR A 176 13.43 -3.08 -0.94
CA THR A 176 14.51 -2.35 -0.28
C THR A 176 14.01 -1.06 0.36
N LEU A 177 13.17 -0.28 -0.33
CA LEU A 177 12.65 0.99 0.17
C LEU A 177 11.71 0.82 1.38
N GLY A 178 11.04 -0.32 1.51
CA GLY A 178 10.25 -0.69 2.70
C GLY A 178 11.06 -1.37 3.81
N GLY A 179 12.38 -1.57 3.65
CA GLY A 179 13.29 -2.12 4.66
C GLY A 179 13.95 -3.43 4.21
N GLY A 180 13.14 -4.46 3.95
CA GLY A 180 13.56 -5.74 3.35
C GLY A 180 14.19 -6.75 4.32
N ILE A 181 13.36 -7.58 4.95
CA ILE A 181 13.82 -8.71 5.78
C ILE A 181 14.48 -9.79 4.89
N SER A 182 15.77 -10.04 5.09
CA SER A 182 16.59 -11.02 4.34
C SER A 182 16.82 -12.32 5.13
N PHE A 183 17.24 -13.41 4.47
CA PHE A 183 17.76 -14.60 5.16
C PHE A 183 19.05 -14.29 5.94
N PHE A 184 19.81 -13.27 5.52
CA PHE A 184 21.07 -12.89 6.18
C PHE A 184 20.88 -11.83 7.27
N ALA A 185 19.64 -11.61 7.75
CA ALA A 185 19.31 -10.50 8.64
C ALA A 185 20.12 -10.49 9.94
N SER A 186 20.33 -11.65 10.57
CA SER A 186 21.12 -11.76 11.81
C SER A 186 22.63 -11.52 11.60
N ALA A 187 23.18 -11.80 10.41
CA ALA A 187 24.59 -11.54 10.10
C ALA A 187 24.87 -10.16 9.47
N ARG A 188 23.88 -9.54 8.83
CA ARG A 188 24.08 -8.38 7.94
C ARG A 188 23.10 -7.22 8.15
N GLY A 189 22.00 -7.42 8.87
CA GLY A 189 20.89 -6.48 8.93
C GLY A 189 19.92 -6.65 7.76
N TRP A 190 18.94 -5.76 7.68
CA TRP A 190 17.96 -5.79 6.59
C TRP A 190 18.57 -5.26 5.29
N ALA A 191 17.86 -5.48 4.19
CA ALA A 191 18.31 -5.13 2.85
C ALA A 191 18.67 -3.64 2.73
N CYS A 192 17.89 -2.76 3.35
CA CYS A 192 18.14 -1.32 3.37
C CYS A 192 19.41 -0.94 4.16
N ASP A 193 19.83 -1.71 5.17
CA ASP A 193 21.04 -1.47 5.97
C ASP A 193 22.34 -1.83 5.21
N ASN A 194 22.18 -2.50 4.06
CA ASN A 194 23.26 -2.97 3.19
C ASN A 194 23.38 -2.15 1.89
N VAL A 195 22.51 -1.15 1.67
CA VAL A 195 22.70 -0.18 0.58
C VAL A 195 23.66 0.91 1.04
N ARG A 196 24.75 1.12 0.27
CA ARG A 196 25.74 2.17 0.53
C ARG A 196 25.48 3.44 -0.26
N ASN A 197 24.78 3.35 -1.39
CA ASN A 197 24.36 4.50 -2.21
C ASN A 197 23.10 4.19 -3.03
N PHE A 198 22.21 5.16 -3.20
CA PHE A 198 21.05 5.10 -4.10
C PHE A 198 21.25 6.12 -5.24
N GLU A 199 20.97 5.73 -6.48
CA GLU A 199 20.75 6.70 -7.57
C GLU A 199 19.27 7.09 -7.59
N LEU A 200 18.98 8.35 -7.23
CA LEU A 200 17.64 8.86 -7.01
C LEU A 200 17.30 9.95 -8.04
N VAL A 201 16.13 9.84 -8.67
CA VAL A 201 15.52 10.93 -9.45
C VAL A 201 14.54 11.70 -8.55
N THR A 202 14.79 12.99 -8.32
CA THR A 202 13.95 13.87 -7.46
C THR A 202 12.70 14.39 -8.17
N ALA A 203 11.78 15.04 -7.45
CA ALA A 203 10.58 15.68 -8.02
C ALA A 203 10.90 16.80 -9.04
N GLN A 204 12.13 17.30 -9.01
CA GLN A 204 12.73 18.31 -9.88
C GLN A 204 13.44 17.68 -11.09
N GLY A 205 13.43 16.35 -11.19
CA GLY A 205 14.12 15.58 -12.22
C GLY A 205 15.63 15.43 -12.00
N GLU A 206 16.18 15.93 -10.89
CA GLU A 206 17.63 15.84 -10.63
C GLU A 206 18.03 14.39 -10.34
N ILE A 207 19.15 13.95 -10.90
CA ILE A 207 19.72 12.61 -10.68
C ILE A 207 20.81 12.74 -9.61
N LEU A 208 20.52 12.25 -8.41
CA LEU A 208 21.39 12.35 -7.24
C LEU A 208 22.01 10.99 -6.88
N ASN A 209 23.26 11.02 -6.39
CA ASN A 209 23.80 9.92 -5.59
C ASN A 209 23.54 10.23 -4.10
N VAL A 210 22.79 9.36 -3.45
CA VAL A 210 22.29 9.51 -2.08
C VAL A 210 22.93 8.46 -1.18
N ASN A 211 23.77 8.89 -0.25
CA ASN A 211 24.52 8.05 0.67
C ASN A 211 24.74 8.78 2.01
N TYR A 212 25.50 8.18 2.92
CA TYR A 212 25.74 8.76 4.24
C TYR A 212 26.50 10.09 4.22
N GLN A 213 27.32 10.34 3.20
CA GLN A 213 28.11 11.55 3.06
C GLN A 213 27.39 12.61 2.22
N THR A 214 26.59 12.22 1.23
CA THR A 214 25.85 13.13 0.34
C THR A 214 24.34 12.86 0.40
N ASN A 215 23.59 13.85 0.90
CA ASN A 215 22.15 13.76 1.20
C ASN A 215 21.80 12.73 2.31
N PRO A 216 22.42 12.81 3.51
CA PRO A 216 22.21 11.85 4.60
C PRO A 216 20.76 11.79 5.11
N ASP A 217 19.99 12.85 4.92
CA ASP A 217 18.57 12.95 5.25
C ASP A 217 17.70 12.10 4.31
N LEU A 218 17.95 12.16 3.00
CA LEU A 218 17.36 11.23 2.03
C LEU A 218 17.85 9.80 2.24
N PHE A 219 19.14 9.61 2.54
CA PHE A 219 19.72 8.28 2.77
C PHE A 219 19.12 7.58 4.01
N TRP A 220 18.80 8.34 5.06
CA TRP A 220 18.02 7.85 6.19
C TRP A 220 16.57 7.52 5.81
N ALA A 221 15.91 8.40 5.03
CA ALA A 221 14.50 8.27 4.68
C ALA A 221 14.20 7.14 3.67
N LEU A 222 15.08 6.90 2.69
CA LEU A 222 14.94 5.81 1.71
C LEU A 222 15.09 4.41 2.34
N ARG A 223 15.70 4.32 3.53
CA ARG A 223 15.82 3.07 4.30
C ARG A 223 14.60 2.87 5.19
N GLY A 224 13.48 2.47 4.57
CA GLY A 224 12.23 2.10 5.25
C GLY A 224 11.04 3.04 5.00
N GLY A 225 11.26 4.25 4.47
CA GLY A 225 10.21 5.26 4.24
C GLY A 225 9.44 5.11 2.92
N GLY A 226 9.77 4.11 2.10
CA GLY A 226 9.07 3.82 0.85
C GLY A 226 9.32 4.84 -0.28
N PRO A 227 8.46 4.87 -1.32
CA PRO A 227 8.66 5.65 -2.54
C PRO A 227 8.21 7.13 -2.39
N ASN A 228 8.47 7.76 -1.24
CA ASN A 228 7.93 9.08 -0.90
C ASN A 228 8.84 10.26 -1.26
N PHE A 229 10.06 9.99 -1.75
CA PHE A 229 11.16 10.98 -1.84
C PHE A 229 11.76 11.14 -3.24
N GLY A 230 11.34 10.31 -4.20
CA GLY A 230 11.96 10.22 -5.53
C GLY A 230 11.77 8.83 -6.14
N ILE A 231 12.26 8.65 -7.36
CA ILE A 231 12.32 7.35 -8.04
C ILE A 231 13.76 6.85 -7.98
N VAL A 232 14.02 5.81 -7.19
CA VAL A 232 15.34 5.15 -7.21
C VAL A 232 15.48 4.32 -8.48
N THR A 233 16.60 4.50 -9.16
CA THR A 233 16.94 3.85 -10.44
C THR A 233 18.06 2.82 -10.28
N ARG A 234 18.94 2.98 -9.27
CA ARG A 234 20.01 2.04 -8.93
C ARG A 234 20.21 1.96 -7.40
N PHE A 235 20.54 0.78 -6.91
CA PHE A 235 20.90 0.49 -5.53
C PHE A 235 22.31 -0.11 -5.48
N ASP A 236 23.23 0.53 -4.77
CA ASP A 236 24.62 0.07 -4.65
C ASP A 236 24.76 -0.73 -3.34
N TYR A 237 24.66 -2.06 -3.44
CA TYR A 237 24.61 -3.01 -2.33
C TYR A 237 25.98 -3.51 -1.90
N GLU A 238 26.22 -3.64 -0.58
CA GLU A 238 27.35 -4.40 -0.04
C GLU A 238 27.19 -5.90 -0.34
N THR A 239 28.23 -6.50 -0.93
CA THR A 239 28.30 -7.94 -1.21
C THR A 239 29.04 -8.69 -0.10
N PHE A 240 28.86 -10.00 -0.06
CA PHE A 240 29.66 -10.90 0.76
C PHE A 240 29.85 -12.26 0.08
N PRO A 241 30.94 -13.00 0.40
CA PRO A 241 31.11 -14.37 -0.06
C PRO A 241 29.95 -15.26 0.40
N GLN A 242 29.37 -16.01 -0.54
CA GLN A 242 28.29 -16.95 -0.29
C GLN A 242 28.35 -18.10 -1.30
N GLY A 243 28.39 -19.34 -0.80
CA GLY A 243 28.22 -20.55 -1.61
C GLY A 243 26.83 -21.16 -1.39
N ASP A 244 26.74 -22.49 -1.55
CA ASP A 244 25.53 -23.23 -1.21
C ASP A 244 25.15 -23.08 0.28
N ILE A 245 23.85 -23.21 0.53
CA ILE A 245 23.21 -23.10 1.84
C ILE A 245 22.55 -24.43 2.20
N TYR A 246 22.34 -24.70 3.49
CA TYR A 246 21.50 -25.80 3.95
C TYR A 246 20.13 -25.26 4.31
N ALA A 247 19.11 -25.54 3.50
CA ALA A 247 17.80 -24.90 3.67
C ALA A 247 16.63 -25.69 3.07
N GLY A 248 15.43 -25.43 3.58
CA GLY A 248 14.19 -25.97 3.04
C GLY A 248 12.94 -25.66 3.87
N SER A 249 11.80 -25.96 3.28
CA SER A 249 10.49 -25.91 3.94
C SER A 249 10.18 -27.25 4.63
N LEU A 250 9.68 -27.19 5.86
CA LEU A 250 9.34 -28.32 6.72
C LEU A 250 7.86 -28.24 7.09
N PHE A 251 7.22 -29.40 7.22
CA PHE A 251 5.80 -29.49 7.58
C PHE A 251 5.64 -30.47 8.74
N TYR A 252 4.92 -30.05 9.78
CA TYR A 252 4.69 -30.80 11.01
C TYR A 252 3.20 -30.90 11.30
N ASP A 253 2.77 -32.04 11.84
CA ASP A 253 1.41 -32.17 12.34
C ASP A 253 1.23 -31.32 13.62
N TYR A 254 -0.01 -30.90 13.88
CA TYR A 254 -0.37 -30.15 15.08
C TYR A 254 -0.05 -30.89 16.38
N GLU A 255 0.01 -32.24 16.38
CA GLU A 255 0.44 -33.02 17.56
C GLU A 255 1.86 -32.66 18.05
N HIS A 256 2.70 -32.06 17.20
CA HIS A 256 4.05 -31.62 17.53
C HIS A 256 4.17 -30.13 17.88
N LYS A 257 3.05 -29.41 18.08
CA LYS A 257 3.00 -27.96 18.40
C LYS A 257 4.10 -27.53 19.37
N ASP A 258 4.14 -28.14 20.55
CA ASP A 258 5.02 -27.70 21.64
C ASP A 258 6.50 -27.84 21.29
N ALA A 259 6.86 -28.88 20.53
CA ALA A 259 8.22 -29.10 20.05
C ALA A 259 8.59 -28.06 18.96
N VAL A 260 7.68 -27.80 18.01
CA VAL A 260 7.90 -26.83 16.92
C VAL A 260 7.99 -25.40 17.44
N VAL A 261 7.07 -25.00 18.33
CA VAL A 261 7.09 -23.68 18.98
C VAL A 261 8.33 -23.50 19.85
N LYS A 262 8.78 -24.55 20.55
CA LYS A 262 10.04 -24.53 21.31
C LYS A 262 11.26 -24.37 20.39
N ALA A 263 11.30 -25.07 19.25
CA ALA A 263 12.39 -24.98 18.26
C ALA A 263 12.47 -23.60 17.60
N PHE A 264 11.33 -22.99 17.27
CA PHE A 264 11.26 -21.61 16.81
C PHE A 264 11.70 -20.63 17.92
N SER A 265 11.25 -20.87 19.16
CA SER A 265 11.54 -20.00 20.31
C SER A 265 12.99 -20.04 20.81
N SER A 266 13.75 -21.11 20.56
CA SER A 266 15.18 -21.15 20.92
C SER A 266 16.01 -20.24 20.02
N PHE A 267 15.75 -20.24 18.71
CA PHE A 267 16.40 -19.34 17.76
C PHE A 267 16.20 -17.85 18.10
N ALA A 268 15.10 -17.48 18.74
CA ALA A 268 14.83 -16.09 19.14
C ALA A 268 15.87 -15.52 20.12
N ARG A 269 16.36 -16.35 21.06
CA ARG A 269 17.16 -15.92 22.22
C ARG A 269 18.65 -15.88 21.90
N ASP A 270 19.13 -16.96 21.29
CA ASP A 270 20.54 -17.20 20.97
C ASP A 270 20.65 -17.41 19.45
N ALA A 271 20.24 -16.39 18.69
CA ALA A 271 20.14 -16.45 17.24
C ALA A 271 21.51 -16.71 16.60
N ASP A 272 21.67 -17.86 15.96
CA ASP A 272 22.81 -18.12 15.08
C ASP A 272 22.81 -17.05 13.97
N PRO A 273 23.88 -16.23 13.82
CA PRO A 273 23.91 -15.18 12.80
C PRO A 273 23.81 -15.74 11.38
N LYS A 274 24.17 -17.01 11.16
CA LYS A 274 24.07 -17.73 9.89
C LYS A 274 22.70 -18.36 9.66
N GLY A 275 21.86 -18.42 10.69
CA GLY A 275 20.52 -19.01 10.66
C GLY A 275 19.43 -18.01 10.30
N ALA A 276 18.38 -18.50 9.64
CA ALA A 276 17.11 -17.82 9.50
C ALA A 276 15.95 -18.81 9.53
N THR A 277 14.85 -18.40 10.16
CA THR A 277 13.63 -19.20 10.23
C THR A 277 12.37 -18.34 10.29
N TRP A 278 11.26 -18.91 9.84
CA TRP A 278 9.92 -18.45 10.18
C TRP A 278 9.03 -19.63 10.52
N LEU A 279 8.07 -19.40 11.41
CA LEU A 279 7.05 -20.38 11.79
C LEU A 279 5.70 -19.93 11.23
N GLY A 280 4.98 -20.82 10.59
CA GLY A 280 3.60 -20.62 10.19
C GLY A 280 2.67 -21.65 10.80
N ALA A 281 1.47 -21.22 11.18
CA ALA A 281 0.35 -22.10 11.54
C ALA A 281 -0.70 -22.02 10.44
N ALA A 282 -1.13 -23.18 9.92
CA ALA A 282 -2.01 -23.27 8.77
C ALA A 282 -3.03 -24.41 8.95
N GLN A 283 -4.17 -24.29 8.25
CA GLN A 283 -5.16 -25.34 8.11
C GLN A 283 -5.32 -25.65 6.62
N ILE A 284 -5.05 -26.89 6.21
CA ILE A 284 -5.14 -27.34 4.82
C ILE A 284 -5.98 -28.62 4.80
N ASP A 285 -7.04 -28.65 3.99
CA ASP A 285 -8.00 -29.76 3.91
C ASP A 285 -8.54 -30.21 5.27
N GLY A 286 -8.82 -29.23 6.15
CA GLY A 286 -9.28 -29.46 7.53
C GLY A 286 -8.20 -29.96 8.51
N LYS A 287 -6.97 -30.23 8.05
CA LYS A 287 -5.85 -30.65 8.90
C LYS A 287 -5.07 -29.45 9.42
N LYS A 288 -4.84 -29.41 10.73
CA LYS A 288 -4.01 -28.40 11.40
C LYS A 288 -2.53 -28.80 11.26
N LEU A 289 -1.70 -27.89 10.78
CA LEU A 289 -0.28 -28.16 10.55
C LEU A 289 0.58 -26.91 10.74
N PHE A 290 1.83 -27.13 11.12
CA PHE A 290 2.85 -26.10 11.14
C PHE A 290 3.71 -26.18 9.88
N THR A 291 3.98 -25.03 9.27
CA THR A 291 4.98 -24.89 8.23
C THR A 291 6.16 -24.10 8.80
N VAL A 292 7.38 -24.55 8.55
CA VAL A 292 8.61 -23.89 8.97
C VAL A 292 9.49 -23.73 7.76
N LEU A 293 10.01 -22.53 7.51
CA LEU A 293 11.26 -22.43 6.74
C LEU A 293 12.42 -22.43 7.73
N SER A 294 13.44 -23.21 7.42
CA SER A 294 14.72 -23.21 8.11
C SER A 294 15.84 -23.09 7.07
N MET A 295 16.80 -22.21 7.33
CA MET A 295 17.93 -21.91 6.46
C MET A 295 19.17 -21.65 7.31
N HIS A 296 20.29 -22.25 6.92
CA HIS A 296 21.61 -21.94 7.46
C HIS A 296 22.55 -21.59 6.29
N SER A 297 23.31 -20.50 6.43
CA SER A 297 24.13 -19.95 5.33
C SER A 297 25.36 -20.78 4.95
N GLU A 298 25.67 -21.84 5.70
CA GLU A 298 26.72 -22.82 5.37
C GLU A 298 26.08 -24.18 5.04
N PRO A 299 26.64 -24.92 4.06
CA PRO A 299 26.02 -26.12 3.51
C PRO A 299 26.09 -27.33 4.44
N THR A 300 26.85 -27.27 5.54
CA THR A 300 26.87 -28.37 6.53
C THR A 300 25.54 -28.55 7.25
N GLY A 301 24.77 -27.46 7.45
CA GLY A 301 23.56 -27.47 8.27
C GLY A 301 23.79 -27.86 9.74
N ASP A 302 25.04 -27.95 10.21
CA ASP A 302 25.37 -28.50 11.53
C ASP A 302 25.25 -27.45 12.66
N CYS A 303 24.08 -26.80 12.73
CA CYS A 303 23.75 -25.84 13.78
C CYS A 303 22.60 -26.33 14.66
N GLU A 304 22.44 -25.74 15.85
CA GLU A 304 21.44 -26.16 16.82
C GLU A 304 20.00 -26.01 16.29
N MET A 305 19.72 -24.93 15.54
CA MET A 305 18.41 -24.70 14.93
C MET A 305 18.01 -25.85 13.98
N VAL A 306 18.89 -26.22 13.05
CA VAL A 306 18.63 -27.30 12.08
C VAL A 306 18.54 -28.65 12.78
N ARG A 307 19.42 -28.96 13.74
CA ARG A 307 19.34 -30.19 14.53
C ARG A 307 18.03 -30.30 15.32
N THR A 308 17.56 -29.19 15.90
CA THR A 308 16.30 -29.16 16.67
C THR A 308 15.09 -29.40 15.77
N TYR A 309 15.01 -28.75 14.61
CA TYR A 309 13.93 -29.00 13.65
C TYR A 309 13.96 -30.41 13.07
N ASN A 310 15.14 -30.96 12.74
CA ASN A 310 15.30 -32.32 12.22
C ASN A 310 14.98 -33.42 13.26
N ALA A 311 14.99 -33.12 14.55
CA ALA A 311 14.66 -34.07 15.62
C ALA A 311 13.14 -34.25 15.83
N ILE A 312 12.31 -33.37 15.25
CA ILE A 312 10.85 -33.44 15.31
C ILE A 312 10.37 -34.28 14.11
N PRO A 313 9.47 -35.26 14.28
CA PRO A 313 8.91 -36.01 13.15
C PRO A 313 8.16 -35.08 12.19
N SER A 314 8.67 -34.91 10.97
CA SER A 314 8.03 -34.07 9.95
C SER A 314 7.14 -34.90 9.03
N LEU A 315 5.96 -34.37 8.67
CA LEU A 315 5.14 -34.88 7.57
C LEU A 315 5.89 -34.81 6.24
N GLN A 316 6.69 -33.75 6.04
CA GLN A 316 7.55 -33.54 4.89
C GLN A 316 8.73 -32.66 5.29
N SER A 317 9.93 -32.98 4.77
CA SER A 317 11.14 -32.17 4.92
C SER A 317 11.74 -31.83 3.56
N GLY A 318 11.94 -30.54 3.31
CA GLY A 318 12.65 -30.01 2.15
C GLY A 318 14.12 -29.68 2.42
N HIS A 319 14.65 -29.96 3.62
CA HIS A 319 16.03 -29.65 4.00
C HIS A 319 17.05 -30.36 3.08
N LYS A 320 17.90 -29.56 2.42
CA LYS A 320 19.00 -30.03 1.58
C LYS A 320 20.05 -28.93 1.39
N ILE A 321 21.24 -29.35 0.94
CA ILE A 321 22.23 -28.44 0.33
C ILE A 321 21.67 -27.95 -1.01
N ARG A 322 21.72 -26.64 -1.24
CA ARG A 322 21.18 -25.98 -2.44
C ARG A 322 21.77 -24.59 -2.64
N SER A 323 21.60 -24.04 -3.84
CA SER A 323 21.88 -22.63 -4.10
C SER A 323 20.86 -21.71 -3.40
N LEU A 324 21.28 -20.47 -3.09
CA LEU A 324 20.36 -19.42 -2.61
C LEU A 324 19.22 -19.15 -3.59
N THR A 325 19.51 -19.15 -4.89
CA THR A 325 18.53 -18.98 -5.96
C THR A 325 17.44 -20.06 -5.91
N ASP A 326 17.81 -21.32 -5.76
CA ASP A 326 16.82 -22.41 -5.70
C ASP A 326 15.97 -22.36 -4.43
N MET A 327 16.47 -21.78 -3.34
CA MET A 327 15.68 -21.55 -2.13
C MET A 327 14.63 -20.45 -2.35
N VAL A 328 15.01 -19.31 -2.94
CA VAL A 328 14.03 -18.23 -3.20
C VAL A 328 13.02 -18.59 -4.29
N ARG A 329 13.38 -19.47 -5.22
CA ARG A 329 12.45 -20.08 -6.19
C ARG A 329 11.43 -21.00 -5.52
N GLU A 330 11.84 -21.83 -4.54
CA GLU A 330 10.91 -22.66 -3.78
C GLU A 330 9.88 -21.81 -3.03
N VAL A 331 10.31 -20.73 -2.37
CA VAL A 331 9.41 -19.79 -1.67
C VAL A 331 8.47 -19.07 -2.67
N ALA A 332 8.93 -18.76 -3.88
CA ALA A 332 8.06 -18.19 -4.92
C ALA A 332 7.03 -19.20 -5.42
N ASN A 333 7.43 -20.46 -5.61
CA ASN A 333 6.56 -21.53 -6.09
C ASN A 333 5.52 -21.97 -5.05
N SER A 334 5.73 -21.71 -3.75
CA SER A 334 4.69 -21.88 -2.73
C SER A 334 3.62 -20.78 -2.74
N ASN A 335 3.85 -19.65 -3.42
CA ASN A 335 2.86 -18.59 -3.54
C ASN A 335 1.90 -18.87 -4.69
N ILE A 336 0.61 -18.82 -4.39
CA ILE A 336 -0.46 -19.06 -5.36
C ILE A 336 -0.54 -17.88 -6.32
N GLN A 337 -0.41 -18.17 -7.62
CA GLN A 337 -0.41 -17.18 -8.70
C GLN A 337 -1.83 -16.87 -9.17
N ASP A 338 -2.01 -15.75 -9.89
CA ASP A 338 -3.30 -15.32 -10.48
C ASP A 338 -4.45 -15.18 -9.47
N HIS A 339 -4.13 -14.94 -8.20
CA HIS A 339 -5.10 -14.70 -7.13
C HIS A 339 -5.02 -13.26 -6.61
N ARG A 340 -6.11 -12.83 -5.98
CA ARG A 340 -6.11 -11.65 -5.10
C ARG A 340 -5.29 -12.00 -3.86
N GLN A 341 -4.58 -11.03 -3.32
CA GLN A 341 -3.56 -11.21 -2.29
C GLN A 341 -3.75 -10.17 -1.20
N TYR A 342 -3.40 -10.52 0.03
CA TYR A 342 -3.47 -9.63 1.17
C TYR A 342 -2.34 -9.86 2.16
N PHE A 343 -1.89 -8.76 2.77
CA PHE A 343 -0.99 -8.76 3.91
C PHE A 343 -1.54 -7.85 5.00
N TRP A 344 -1.53 -8.33 6.24
CA TRP A 344 -1.69 -7.51 7.45
C TRP A 344 -0.64 -7.94 8.47
N ASN A 345 0.20 -7.03 8.97
CA ASN A 345 1.13 -7.33 10.07
C ASN A 345 0.94 -6.50 11.35
N ARG A 346 1.48 -7.02 12.46
CA ARG A 346 1.76 -6.29 13.70
C ARG A 346 3.04 -6.82 14.34
N THR A 347 3.74 -5.94 15.05
CA THR A 347 4.98 -6.27 15.76
C THR A 347 4.74 -6.41 17.26
N PHE A 348 5.43 -7.36 17.88
CA PHE A 348 5.40 -7.59 19.32
C PHE A 348 6.83 -7.84 19.82
N LYS A 349 7.12 -7.50 21.07
CA LYS A 349 8.31 -8.03 21.77
C LYS A 349 8.17 -9.54 21.86
N PHE A 350 9.28 -10.27 21.71
CA PHE A 350 9.25 -11.73 21.76
C PHE A 350 8.92 -12.24 23.17
N ASP A 351 7.96 -13.16 23.23
CA ASP A 351 7.66 -13.99 24.38
C ASP A 351 7.24 -15.38 23.86
N ALA A 352 7.79 -16.45 24.44
CA ALA A 352 7.56 -17.80 23.96
C ALA A 352 6.12 -18.27 24.24
N ASP A 353 5.56 -17.89 25.39
CA ASP A 353 4.20 -18.24 25.78
C ASP A 353 3.17 -17.46 24.94
N PHE A 354 3.51 -16.25 24.47
CA PHE A 354 2.69 -15.48 23.54
C PHE A 354 2.77 -16.05 22.11
N VAL A 355 3.93 -16.54 21.66
CA VAL A 355 4.05 -17.26 20.39
C VAL A 355 3.21 -18.54 20.40
N ALA A 356 3.29 -19.35 21.45
CA ALA A 356 2.44 -20.54 21.62
C ALA A 356 0.94 -20.17 21.57
N TRP A 357 0.56 -19.13 22.32
CA TRP A 357 -0.82 -18.63 22.36
C TRP A 357 -1.30 -18.11 21.00
N LEU A 358 -0.46 -17.42 20.21
CA LEU A 358 -0.82 -16.94 18.87
C LEU A 358 -1.16 -18.10 17.93
N CYS A 359 -0.41 -19.20 17.99
CA CYS A 359 -0.68 -20.40 17.22
C CYS A 359 -2.02 -21.04 17.63
N ASP A 360 -2.29 -21.21 18.92
CA ASP A 360 -3.56 -21.75 19.41
C ASP A 360 -4.75 -20.85 19.09
N ALA A 361 -4.60 -19.53 19.26
CA ALA A 361 -5.63 -18.55 18.94
C ALA A 361 -5.99 -18.54 17.45
N TYR A 362 -5.01 -18.69 16.55
CA TYR A 362 -5.27 -18.81 15.11
C TYR A 362 -6.19 -20.01 14.80
N TYR A 363 -5.92 -21.17 15.41
CA TYR A 363 -6.73 -22.38 15.22
C TYR A 363 -8.10 -22.36 15.91
N ALA A 364 -8.30 -21.46 16.87
CA ALA A 364 -9.58 -21.27 17.57
C ALA A 364 -10.47 -20.23 16.87
N GLU A 365 -9.88 -19.10 16.45
CA GLU A 365 -10.61 -17.90 16.06
C GLU A 365 -10.60 -17.62 14.54
N MET A 366 -9.62 -18.15 13.79
CA MET A 366 -9.40 -17.75 12.39
C MET A 366 -9.43 -18.90 11.39
N SER A 367 -8.82 -20.06 11.69
CA SER A 367 -8.61 -21.11 10.69
C SER A 367 -9.91 -21.58 10.02
N HIS A 368 -10.94 -21.82 10.83
CA HIS A 368 -12.26 -22.28 10.36
C HIS A 368 -13.15 -21.16 9.77
N GLU A 369 -12.92 -19.89 10.10
CA GLU A 369 -13.72 -18.79 9.55
C GLU A 369 -13.35 -18.49 8.09
N VAL A 370 -12.10 -18.74 7.68
CA VAL A 370 -11.68 -18.51 6.29
C VAL A 370 -12.19 -19.58 5.32
N ASP A 371 -12.38 -20.81 5.78
CA ASP A 371 -12.97 -21.92 5.00
C ASP A 371 -14.41 -21.63 4.51
N ARG A 372 -15.00 -20.50 4.92
CA ARG A 372 -16.38 -20.07 4.61
C ARG A 372 -16.50 -19.14 3.38
N ALA A 373 -15.41 -18.79 2.71
CA ALA A 373 -15.48 -18.03 1.45
C ALA A 373 -15.21 -18.93 0.24
N ASP A 374 -16.13 -18.90 -0.72
CA ASP A 374 -16.23 -19.85 -1.83
C ASP A 374 -15.00 -19.88 -2.75
N SER A 375 -14.16 -18.83 -2.74
CA SER A 375 -12.98 -18.69 -3.62
C SER A 375 -11.61 -18.69 -2.91
N ARG A 376 -11.56 -19.13 -1.64
CA ARG A 376 -10.35 -19.06 -0.79
C ARG A 376 -9.35 -20.18 -1.02
N ASN A 377 -8.08 -19.84 -0.80
CA ASN A 377 -7.06 -20.79 -0.39
C ASN A 377 -6.86 -20.74 1.14
N ALA A 378 -6.20 -21.75 1.68
CA ALA A 378 -5.87 -21.89 3.10
C ALA A 378 -5.35 -20.57 3.73
N ALA A 379 -6.02 -20.12 4.79
CA ALA A 379 -5.48 -19.06 5.63
C ALA A 379 -4.34 -19.59 6.49
N LEU A 380 -3.35 -18.74 6.77
CA LEU A 380 -2.29 -19.05 7.70
C LEU A 380 -1.84 -17.78 8.42
N ILE A 381 -1.11 -17.95 9.52
CA ILE A 381 -0.30 -16.89 10.12
C ILE A 381 1.18 -17.21 9.90
N LEU A 382 2.02 -16.19 9.75
CA LEU A 382 3.48 -16.30 9.77
C LEU A 382 4.05 -15.46 10.91
N LEU A 383 4.95 -16.06 11.67
CA LEU A 383 5.73 -15.46 12.75
C LEU A 383 7.19 -15.38 12.30
N GLN A 384 7.75 -14.17 12.36
CA GLN A 384 9.10 -13.88 11.86
C GLN A 384 9.86 -13.06 12.90
N PHE A 385 11.10 -13.43 13.20
CA PHE A 385 11.91 -12.70 14.17
C PHE A 385 12.59 -11.47 13.58
N PHE A 386 12.64 -10.41 14.38
CA PHE A 386 13.65 -9.36 14.25
C PHE A 386 14.63 -9.56 15.39
N THR A 387 15.74 -10.25 15.09
CA THR A 387 16.79 -10.60 16.07
C THR A 387 17.51 -9.35 16.57
N LYS A 388 18.14 -9.44 17.74
CA LYS A 388 18.85 -8.31 18.36
C LYS A 388 19.98 -7.80 17.48
N GLU A 389 20.66 -8.75 16.82
CA GLU A 389 21.71 -8.54 15.83
C GLU A 389 21.14 -7.76 14.65
N ALA A 390 20.05 -8.25 14.02
CA ALA A 390 19.38 -7.59 12.91
C ALA A 390 18.99 -6.14 13.22
N VAL A 391 18.47 -5.87 14.42
CA VAL A 391 18.10 -4.52 14.86
C VAL A 391 19.33 -3.65 15.15
N SER A 392 20.46 -4.22 15.57
CA SER A 392 21.71 -3.47 15.77
C SER A 392 22.26 -2.88 14.46
N PHE A 393 22.11 -3.60 13.33
CA PHE A 393 22.52 -3.12 12.01
C PHE A 393 21.74 -1.88 11.55
N MET A 394 20.51 -1.68 12.05
CA MET A 394 19.65 -0.52 11.74
C MET A 394 20.22 0.82 12.24
N ARG A 395 21.34 0.81 12.99
CA ARG A 395 22.09 2.02 13.41
C ARG A 395 23.28 2.35 12.49
N ARG A 396 23.61 1.51 11.50
CA ARG A 396 24.72 1.75 10.56
C ARG A 396 24.52 3.02 9.75
N GLU A 397 25.61 3.77 9.54
CA GLU A 397 25.66 4.92 8.63
C GLU A 397 24.51 5.93 8.87
N GLY A 398 24.41 6.43 10.10
CA GLY A 398 23.33 7.36 10.52
C GLY A 398 21.98 6.70 10.81
N GLY A 399 21.89 5.37 10.65
CA GLY A 399 20.71 4.56 10.92
C GLY A 399 19.59 4.68 9.87
N ASN A 400 18.57 3.85 10.02
CA ASN A 400 17.38 3.84 9.16
C ASN A 400 16.17 4.49 9.87
N CYS A 401 15.02 4.61 9.19
CA CYS A 401 13.84 5.30 9.74
C CYS A 401 12.87 4.40 10.54
N LEU A 402 13.25 3.15 10.82
CA LEU A 402 12.42 2.19 11.55
C LEU A 402 12.52 2.44 13.07
N PRO A 403 11.42 2.34 13.83
CA PRO A 403 11.38 2.66 15.27
C PRO A 403 12.00 1.59 16.19
N LEU A 404 12.63 0.56 15.63
CA LEU A 404 13.12 -0.59 16.39
C LEU A 404 14.38 -0.24 17.20
N THR A 405 14.45 -0.79 18.42
CA THR A 405 15.55 -0.59 19.37
C THR A 405 16.16 -1.93 19.77
N VAL A 406 17.45 -1.91 20.08
CA VAL A 406 18.21 -3.12 20.47
C VAL A 406 17.80 -3.61 21.87
N ASP A 407 17.27 -2.71 22.71
CA ASP A 407 16.88 -3.01 24.10
C ASP A 407 15.54 -3.75 24.20
N ASP A 408 14.63 -3.49 23.26
CA ASP A 408 13.33 -4.17 23.16
C ASP A 408 13.35 -5.39 22.22
N ALA A 409 14.48 -5.64 21.55
CA ALA A 409 14.70 -6.82 20.72
C ALA A 409 15.09 -8.05 21.58
N PRO A 410 14.76 -9.28 21.15
CA PRO A 410 14.15 -9.66 19.87
C PRO A 410 12.65 -9.34 19.79
N TYR A 411 12.19 -9.06 18.57
CA TYR A 411 10.76 -8.89 18.25
C TYR A 411 10.24 -10.09 17.45
N VAL A 412 8.93 -10.30 17.49
CA VAL A 412 8.20 -11.17 16.57
C VAL A 412 7.17 -10.35 15.78
N ASN A 413 7.24 -10.43 14.46
CA ASN A 413 6.23 -9.90 13.56
C ASN A 413 5.23 -11.00 13.23
N LEU A 414 3.98 -10.79 13.65
CA LEU A 414 2.83 -11.55 13.17
C LEU A 414 2.41 -10.98 11.81
N LEU A 415 2.35 -11.85 10.80
CA LEU A 415 1.81 -11.57 9.47
C LEU A 415 0.63 -12.50 9.20
N ILE A 416 -0.46 -11.95 8.71
CA ILE A 416 -1.53 -12.69 8.04
C ILE A 416 -1.33 -12.49 6.53
N PRO A 417 -0.78 -13.47 5.80
CA PRO A 417 -0.90 -13.54 4.35
C PRO A 417 -2.18 -14.29 3.97
N THR A 418 -2.88 -13.87 2.92
CA THR A 418 -4.09 -14.56 2.46
C THR A 418 -4.29 -14.39 0.95
N SER A 419 -4.79 -15.42 0.27
CA SER A 419 -5.13 -15.38 -1.15
C SER A 419 -6.52 -15.96 -1.44
N TRP A 420 -7.18 -15.42 -2.46
CA TRP A 420 -8.53 -15.80 -2.91
C TRP A 420 -8.76 -15.42 -4.37
N ALA A 421 -9.68 -16.07 -5.07
CA ALA A 421 -9.82 -15.92 -6.52
C ALA A 421 -10.82 -14.84 -6.96
N HIS A 422 -11.80 -14.46 -6.13
CA HIS A 422 -12.92 -13.60 -6.56
C HIS A 422 -13.08 -12.30 -5.76
N GLU A 423 -13.27 -11.18 -6.45
CA GLU A 423 -13.39 -9.84 -5.83
C GLU A 423 -14.55 -9.70 -4.84
N ASN A 424 -15.60 -10.51 -4.97
CA ASN A 424 -16.75 -10.50 -4.07
C ASN A 424 -16.40 -10.93 -2.63
N ASP A 425 -15.29 -11.65 -2.44
CA ASP A 425 -14.83 -12.08 -1.11
C ASP A 425 -13.96 -11.03 -0.41
N ASP A 426 -13.52 -9.95 -1.08
CA ASP A 426 -12.53 -8.97 -0.58
C ASP A 426 -12.85 -8.49 0.86
N GLU A 427 -14.03 -7.93 1.08
CA GLU A 427 -14.42 -7.40 2.41
C GLU A 427 -14.50 -8.51 3.48
N PHE A 428 -14.93 -9.73 3.10
CA PHE A 428 -14.94 -10.87 4.02
C PHE A 428 -13.52 -11.33 4.38
N VAL A 429 -12.56 -11.26 3.44
CA VAL A 429 -11.12 -11.48 3.71
C VAL A 429 -10.62 -10.48 4.73
N TYR A 430 -10.86 -9.20 4.47
CA TYR A 430 -10.33 -8.12 5.28
C TYR A 430 -10.95 -8.14 6.68
N ASP A 431 -12.23 -8.46 6.83
CA ASP A 431 -12.90 -8.57 8.12
C ASP A 431 -12.39 -9.75 8.97
N VAL A 432 -12.17 -10.94 8.40
CA VAL A 432 -11.65 -12.09 9.16
C VAL A 432 -10.21 -11.83 9.62
N ALA A 433 -9.35 -11.33 8.73
CA ALA A 433 -7.97 -10.97 9.08
C ALA A 433 -7.92 -9.84 10.13
N ARG A 434 -8.78 -8.82 10.02
CA ARG A 434 -8.87 -7.71 10.98
C ARG A 434 -9.27 -8.20 12.37
N LYS A 435 -10.31 -9.03 12.47
CA LYS A 435 -10.79 -9.59 13.75
C LYS A 435 -9.70 -10.36 14.48
N PHE A 436 -9.00 -11.26 13.78
CA PHE A 436 -7.90 -12.01 14.40
C PHE A 436 -6.74 -11.09 14.81
N MET A 437 -6.41 -10.10 13.99
CA MET A 437 -5.37 -9.13 14.33
C MET A 437 -5.75 -8.27 15.55
N ASP A 438 -7.02 -7.89 15.71
CA ASP A 438 -7.50 -7.16 16.88
C ASP A 438 -7.42 -8.01 18.16
N ILE A 439 -7.72 -9.32 18.08
CA ILE A 439 -7.53 -10.29 19.16
C ILE A 439 -6.04 -10.39 19.56
N ALA A 440 -5.14 -10.56 18.58
CA ALA A 440 -3.71 -10.62 18.81
C ALA A 440 -3.14 -9.32 19.42
N VAL A 441 -3.59 -8.16 18.95
CA VAL A 441 -3.19 -6.84 19.49
C VAL A 441 -3.73 -6.64 20.90
N ALA A 442 -4.96 -7.05 21.20
CA ALA A 442 -5.54 -6.92 22.54
C ALA A 442 -4.75 -7.75 23.57
N GLU A 443 -4.42 -9.00 23.24
CA GLU A 443 -3.62 -9.86 24.12
C GLU A 443 -2.17 -9.36 24.25
N GLY A 444 -1.54 -8.97 23.15
CA GLY A 444 -0.19 -8.39 23.18
C GLY A 444 -0.13 -7.12 24.02
N LYS A 445 -1.17 -6.27 24.01
CA LYS A 445 -1.30 -5.12 24.91
C LYS A 445 -1.49 -5.55 26.37
N ARG A 446 -2.35 -6.55 26.63
CA ARG A 446 -2.57 -7.11 27.98
C ARG A 446 -1.29 -7.67 28.61
N ARG A 447 -0.39 -8.26 27.80
CA ARG A 447 0.93 -8.77 28.23
C ARG A 447 2.04 -7.72 28.24
N GLY A 448 1.80 -6.49 27.76
CA GLY A 448 2.86 -5.47 27.61
C GLY A 448 3.85 -5.73 26.47
N LEU A 449 3.51 -6.61 25.52
CA LEU A 449 4.33 -7.03 24.40
C LEU A 449 4.07 -6.25 23.11
N TYR A 450 2.91 -5.60 22.95
CA TYR A 450 2.56 -4.91 21.70
C TYR A 450 3.52 -3.75 21.39
N VAL A 451 4.07 -3.76 20.17
CA VAL A 451 4.90 -2.68 19.63
C VAL A 451 4.13 -2.05 18.48
N ASP A 452 3.87 -0.74 18.56
CA ASP A 452 3.06 -0.02 17.57
C ASP A 452 3.80 0.27 16.27
N PHE A 453 4.45 -0.75 15.70
CA PHE A 453 5.19 -0.72 14.44
C PHE A 453 4.58 -1.68 13.42
N VAL A 454 4.36 -1.18 12.21
CA VAL A 454 3.90 -1.93 11.04
C VAL A 454 5.02 -1.96 10.02
N TYR A 455 5.55 -3.15 9.71
CA TYR A 455 6.59 -3.28 8.69
C TYR A 455 6.02 -3.05 7.29
N MET A 456 6.51 -2.02 6.59
CA MET A 456 5.89 -1.50 5.37
C MET A 456 5.58 -2.54 4.29
N ASN A 457 6.49 -3.46 4.00
CA ASN A 457 6.30 -4.42 2.91
C ASN A 457 5.20 -5.47 3.15
N TYR A 458 4.68 -5.59 4.38
CA TYR A 458 3.47 -6.37 4.68
C TYR A 458 2.37 -5.51 5.32
N GLY A 459 2.38 -4.19 5.07
CA GLY A 459 1.31 -3.30 5.51
C GLY A 459 0.05 -3.48 4.68
N SER A 460 -1.11 -3.48 5.35
CA SER A 460 -2.43 -3.41 4.73
C SER A 460 -2.81 -1.97 4.36
N CYS A 461 -3.67 -1.80 3.36
CA CYS A 461 -4.26 -0.51 2.99
C CYS A 461 -5.11 0.12 4.13
N TYR A 462 -5.50 -0.66 5.14
CA TYR A 462 -6.19 -0.18 6.35
C TYR A 462 -5.23 0.23 7.49
N GLN A 463 -3.91 0.23 7.27
CA GLN A 463 -2.90 0.59 8.28
C GLN A 463 -2.18 1.89 7.92
N ASP A 464 -2.10 2.83 8.88
CA ASP A 464 -1.23 3.99 8.76
C ASP A 464 0.22 3.61 9.11
N VAL A 465 0.90 3.02 8.12
CA VAL A 465 2.26 2.49 8.26
C VAL A 465 3.24 3.55 8.73
N LEU A 466 3.23 4.75 8.14
CA LEU A 466 4.22 5.77 8.45
C LEU A 466 4.02 6.35 9.86
N LYS A 467 2.78 6.50 10.36
CA LYS A 467 2.58 6.91 11.76
C LYS A 467 3.05 5.86 12.78
N SER A 468 3.06 4.58 12.40
CA SER A 468 3.60 3.49 13.24
C SER A 468 5.13 3.57 13.44
N TYR A 469 5.82 4.51 12.78
CA TYR A 469 7.26 4.70 12.98
C TYR A 469 7.55 5.61 14.20
N GLY A 470 6.51 5.99 14.95
CA GLY A 470 6.60 6.93 16.07
C GLY A 470 6.62 8.39 15.61
N LYS A 471 6.22 9.29 16.51
CA LYS A 471 6.01 10.71 16.20
C LYS A 471 7.25 11.36 15.57
N GLU A 472 8.42 11.17 16.19
CA GLU A 472 9.69 11.80 15.77
C GLU A 472 10.11 11.36 14.36
N ASN A 473 10.15 10.06 14.08
CA ASN A 473 10.49 9.57 12.74
C ASN A 473 9.45 9.97 11.70
N TYR A 474 8.15 9.95 12.05
CA TYR A 474 7.09 10.42 11.14
C TYR A 474 7.22 11.90 10.79
N GLU A 475 7.49 12.75 11.78
CA GLU A 475 7.72 14.19 11.57
C GLU A 475 8.99 14.43 10.75
N ARG A 476 10.11 13.77 11.07
CA ARG A 476 11.35 13.83 10.30
C ARG A 476 11.19 13.35 8.86
N LEU A 477 10.48 12.25 8.61
CA LEU A 477 10.17 11.78 7.25
C LEU A 477 9.34 12.81 6.47
N ARG A 478 8.38 13.49 7.13
CA ARG A 478 7.62 14.58 6.50
C ARG A 478 8.47 15.81 6.20
N GLU A 479 9.44 16.14 7.05
CA GLU A 479 10.39 17.23 6.82
C GLU A 479 11.29 16.93 5.62
N VAL A 480 11.86 15.71 5.53
CA VAL A 480 12.66 15.28 4.37
C VAL A 480 11.81 15.31 3.09
N ALA A 481 10.59 14.79 3.12
CA ALA A 481 9.69 14.87 1.96
C ALA A 481 9.38 16.32 1.56
N SER A 482 9.11 17.21 2.52
CA SER A 482 8.80 18.62 2.24
C SER A 482 10.00 19.42 1.76
N LYS A 483 11.22 19.03 2.16
CA LYS A 483 12.48 19.65 1.72
C LYS A 483 12.82 19.31 0.27
N HIS A 484 12.67 18.04 -0.11
CA HIS A 484 13.05 17.55 -1.45
C HIS A 484 11.89 17.53 -2.45
N ASP A 485 10.64 17.54 -1.98
CA ASP A 485 9.43 17.65 -2.79
C ASP A 485 8.44 18.67 -2.15
N PRO A 486 8.76 19.98 -2.16
CA PRO A 486 7.94 21.02 -1.52
C PRO A 486 6.55 21.19 -2.14
N GLU A 487 6.36 20.71 -3.37
CA GLU A 487 5.06 20.70 -4.04
C GLU A 487 4.27 19.40 -3.80
N GLY A 488 4.89 18.38 -3.21
CA GLY A 488 4.26 17.10 -2.91
C GLY A 488 3.85 16.33 -4.17
N VAL A 489 4.67 16.35 -5.23
CA VAL A 489 4.52 15.54 -6.45
C VAL A 489 4.29 14.06 -6.10
N PHE A 490 5.14 13.49 -5.24
CA PHE A 490 5.02 12.10 -4.75
C PHE A 490 3.93 11.90 -3.68
N GLN A 491 3.23 12.96 -3.28
CA GLN A 491 2.07 12.88 -2.37
C GLN A 491 0.73 13.12 -3.10
N LYS A 492 0.75 13.76 -4.27
CA LYS A 492 -0.43 14.18 -5.04
C LYS A 492 -0.62 13.38 -6.32
N LEU A 493 0.45 13.15 -7.08
CA LEU A 493 0.37 12.51 -8.40
C LEU A 493 0.51 10.99 -8.34
N THR A 494 1.10 10.43 -7.28
CA THR A 494 1.19 8.97 -7.11
C THR A 494 0.07 8.43 -6.22
N PRO A 495 -0.76 7.46 -6.69
CA PRO A 495 -1.91 6.96 -5.93
C PRO A 495 -1.54 6.07 -4.74
N GLY A 496 -0.40 5.37 -4.79
CA GLY A 496 0.17 4.61 -3.68
C GLY A 496 1.69 4.82 -3.56
N TYR A 497 2.44 4.11 -2.72
CA TYR A 497 2.03 3.15 -1.68
C TYR A 497 1.55 3.92 -0.43
N PHE A 498 2.13 3.72 0.76
CA PHE A 498 1.80 4.53 1.93
C PHE A 498 2.30 5.97 1.82
N LYS A 499 1.42 6.93 2.12
CA LYS A 499 1.65 8.38 2.07
C LYS A 499 1.55 9.00 3.45
N PHE A 500 2.05 10.23 3.61
CA PHE A 500 1.83 10.98 4.84
C PHE A 500 0.35 11.41 4.91
N GLY A 501 -0.32 11.05 6.00
CA GLY A 501 -1.79 11.08 6.11
C GLY A 501 -2.47 12.42 5.78
N ASP A 502 -3.76 12.33 5.45
CA ASP A 502 -4.56 13.30 4.68
C ASP A 502 -4.51 14.77 5.12
N VAL A 503 -3.53 15.51 4.61
CA VAL A 503 -3.58 16.98 4.55
C VAL A 503 -4.06 17.47 3.17
N TRP A 504 -3.90 16.66 2.11
CA TRP A 504 -4.16 17.10 0.73
C TRP A 504 -5.50 16.63 0.16
N GLN A 505 -6.02 15.45 0.52
CA GLN A 505 -7.35 15.03 0.05
C GLN A 505 -8.49 15.77 0.75
N ILE A 506 -8.40 16.01 2.06
CA ILE A 506 -9.38 16.85 2.78
C ILE A 506 -9.36 18.28 2.22
N GLY A 507 -8.17 18.83 1.93
CA GLY A 507 -8.02 20.12 1.27
C GLY A 507 -8.64 20.16 -0.13
N ALA A 508 -8.42 19.12 -0.96
CA ALA A 508 -9.01 19.02 -2.28
C ALA A 508 -10.54 18.80 -2.25
N LEU A 509 -11.05 18.01 -1.29
CA LEU A 509 -12.48 17.78 -1.10
C LEU A 509 -13.19 19.04 -0.60
N LEU A 510 -12.61 19.75 0.39
CA LEU A 510 -13.12 21.06 0.82
C LEU A 510 -13.00 22.10 -0.27
N PHE A 511 -11.87 22.19 -0.99
CA PHE A 511 -11.72 23.12 -2.10
C PHE A 511 -12.73 22.81 -3.21
N TRP A 512 -12.95 21.54 -3.56
CA TRP A 512 -13.96 21.13 -4.54
C TRP A 512 -15.38 21.47 -4.06
N LEU A 513 -15.73 21.21 -2.80
CA LEU A 513 -17.03 21.57 -2.19
C LEU A 513 -17.24 23.09 -2.03
N LEU A 514 -16.16 23.87 -1.88
CA LEU A 514 -16.20 25.33 -1.70
C LEU A 514 -16.12 26.11 -3.02
N THR A 515 -15.47 25.57 -4.05
CA THR A 515 -15.35 26.20 -5.38
C THR A 515 -16.42 25.74 -6.36
N ASN A 516 -16.84 24.47 -6.29
CA ASN A 516 -18.00 23.93 -7.01
C ASN A 516 -19.21 23.85 -6.07
N GLY A 517 -19.44 24.92 -5.29
CA GLY A 517 -20.60 25.02 -4.40
C GLY A 517 -21.87 24.69 -5.19
N ILE A 518 -22.76 23.89 -4.61
CA ILE A 518 -23.84 23.18 -5.32
C ILE A 518 -24.79 24.15 -6.03
N THR A 519 -24.45 24.54 -7.25
CA THR A 519 -25.36 25.13 -8.22
C THR A 519 -26.15 23.98 -8.83
N GLY A 520 -27.40 23.84 -8.40
CA GLY A 520 -28.38 23.10 -9.20
C GLY A 520 -28.51 23.73 -10.59
N PRO A 521 -29.07 23.02 -11.58
CA PRO A 521 -29.39 23.63 -12.86
C PRO A 521 -30.28 24.86 -12.64
N GLU A 522 -30.01 25.94 -13.38
CA GLU A 522 -30.80 27.16 -13.29
C GLU A 522 -32.26 26.86 -13.63
N ASP A 523 -33.15 27.21 -12.71
CA ASP A 523 -34.60 27.21 -12.92
C ASP A 523 -34.94 28.35 -13.90
N PRO A 524 -35.44 28.07 -15.11
CA PRO A 524 -35.78 29.13 -16.06
C PRO A 524 -37.01 29.87 -15.55
N GLY A 525 -36.77 31.05 -14.97
CA GLY A 525 -37.79 31.90 -14.37
C GLY A 525 -39.01 32.16 -15.28
N PRO A 526 -40.16 32.52 -14.68
CA PRO A 526 -41.47 32.42 -15.34
C PRO A 526 -41.53 33.27 -16.61
N LYS A 527 -41.64 32.61 -17.77
CA LYS A 527 -41.91 33.28 -19.04
C LYS A 527 -43.25 33.99 -18.95
N ARG A 528 -43.25 35.30 -19.19
CA ARG A 528 -44.46 36.07 -19.49
C ARG A 528 -45.15 35.44 -20.69
N ILE A 529 -46.39 35.02 -20.52
CA ILE A 529 -47.29 34.72 -21.62
C ILE A 529 -47.72 36.05 -22.24
N ALA A 530 -47.45 36.23 -23.53
CA ALA A 530 -48.23 37.10 -24.39
C ALA A 530 -49.15 36.20 -25.24
N PRO A 531 -50.39 36.59 -25.52
CA PRO A 531 -51.31 35.79 -26.32
C PRO A 531 -50.96 35.92 -27.82
N ASP A 532 -51.19 34.84 -28.58
CA ASP A 532 -51.98 34.80 -29.83
C ASP A 532 -51.60 33.60 -30.72
N ALA A 533 -52.61 33.07 -31.43
CA ALA A 533 -52.59 31.96 -32.41
C ALA A 533 -52.25 30.54 -31.84
N LEU A 534 -53.10 29.49 -31.98
CA LEU A 534 -53.70 28.88 -33.20
C LEU A 534 -52.59 28.34 -34.13
N ASP A 535 -52.50 27.07 -34.56
CA ASP A 535 -53.26 25.82 -34.35
C ASP A 535 -52.22 24.64 -34.28
N ASP A 536 -52.49 23.33 -34.20
CA ASP A 536 -53.72 22.53 -34.39
C ASP A 536 -53.64 21.13 -33.69
N ASP A 537 -54.68 20.32 -33.92
CA ASP A 537 -54.92 18.85 -33.79
C ASP A 537 -53.74 17.85 -34.02
N GLU A 538 -53.73 16.57 -33.58
CA GLU A 538 -54.81 15.63 -33.21
C GLU A 538 -54.50 14.71 -31.97
N THR A 539 -55.57 14.11 -31.43
CA THR A 539 -55.73 12.81 -30.72
C THR A 539 -54.67 11.69 -30.97
N GLN A 540 -54.47 10.66 -30.13
CA GLN A 540 -55.44 9.89 -29.32
C GLN A 540 -54.80 9.03 -28.19
N VAL A 541 -55.62 8.47 -27.29
CA VAL A 541 -55.24 7.55 -26.19
C VAL A 541 -55.46 6.09 -26.57
N VAL A 542 -54.48 5.20 -26.31
CA VAL A 542 -54.72 3.75 -26.08
C VAL A 542 -53.75 3.21 -25.03
N SER A 543 -54.24 2.42 -24.07
CA SER A 543 -53.43 1.65 -23.12
C SER A 543 -53.39 0.17 -23.50
N ILE A 544 -52.23 -0.49 -23.35
CA ILE A 544 -52.14 -1.96 -23.36
C ILE A 544 -51.11 -2.40 -22.33
N ALA A 545 -51.48 -3.38 -21.49
CA ALA A 545 -50.57 -4.15 -20.65
C ALA A 545 -50.47 -5.59 -21.21
N GLY A 546 -49.26 -6.13 -21.33
CA GLY A 546 -49.04 -7.51 -21.79
C GLY A 546 -47.57 -7.78 -22.12
N PRO A 547 -47.04 -9.01 -21.94
CA PRO A 547 -45.59 -9.27 -21.97
C PRO A 547 -45.13 -10.01 -23.24
N VAL A 548 -44.07 -9.54 -23.91
CA VAL A 548 -43.32 -10.34 -24.91
C VAL A 548 -41.80 -10.07 -24.86
N ASP A 549 -41.10 -11.19 -24.77
CA ASP A 549 -39.76 -11.61 -25.24
C ASP A 549 -38.78 -10.69 -26.02
N LEU A 550 -37.51 -11.09 -26.00
CA LEU A 550 -36.32 -10.39 -26.50
C LEU A 550 -36.05 -10.61 -28.01
N GLY A 551 -35.85 -9.54 -28.78
CA GLY A 551 -35.42 -9.67 -30.18
C GLY A 551 -35.12 -8.39 -30.98
N ARG A 552 -33.95 -7.76 -30.75
CA ARG A 552 -33.24 -6.77 -31.61
C ARG A 552 -34.01 -5.55 -32.16
N ILE A 553 -33.53 -4.34 -31.81
CA ILE A 553 -32.76 -3.43 -32.71
C ILE A 553 -32.15 -2.27 -31.87
N GLU A 554 -31.19 -1.57 -32.46
CA GLU A 554 -30.19 -0.65 -31.89
C GLU A 554 -30.74 0.71 -31.41
N GLY A 555 -30.03 1.37 -30.47
CA GLY A 555 -30.06 2.85 -30.33
C GLY A 555 -30.13 3.45 -28.93
N ALA A 556 -28.97 3.78 -28.35
CA ALA A 556 -28.74 4.75 -27.25
C ALA A 556 -29.42 4.53 -25.87
N GLY A 557 -28.84 5.17 -24.83
CA GLY A 557 -29.52 5.41 -23.54
C GLY A 557 -28.99 4.63 -22.33
N VAL A 558 -28.01 5.20 -21.64
CA VAL A 558 -27.60 4.79 -20.28
C VAL A 558 -28.74 5.05 -19.29
N PHE A 559 -29.04 4.09 -18.39
CA PHE A 559 -29.26 4.24 -16.93
C PHE A 559 -30.07 3.06 -16.38
N SER A 560 -29.44 2.21 -15.56
CA SER A 560 -30.15 1.19 -14.76
C SER A 560 -29.71 1.21 -13.29
N ASN A 561 -30.67 1.52 -12.43
CA ASN A 561 -30.92 0.95 -11.10
C ASN A 561 -29.73 0.67 -10.17
N VAL A 562 -29.35 1.67 -9.36
CA VAL A 562 -28.70 1.42 -8.06
C VAL A 562 -29.79 1.18 -7.01
N VAL A 563 -29.91 -0.06 -6.55
CA VAL A 563 -30.72 -0.41 -5.37
C VAL A 563 -29.94 -0.06 -4.12
N TYR A 564 -30.43 0.91 -3.32
CA TYR A 564 -29.81 1.26 -2.03
C TYR A 564 -30.22 0.25 -0.95
N PRO A 565 -29.28 -0.29 -0.15
CA PRO A 565 -29.62 -1.15 0.99
C PRO A 565 -30.29 -0.35 2.12
N PRO A 566 -31.14 -0.98 2.95
CA PRO A 566 -31.97 -0.27 3.93
C PRO A 566 -31.16 0.39 5.05
N LEU A 567 -31.52 1.64 5.36
CA LEU A 567 -30.85 2.55 6.31
C LEU A 567 -30.66 2.01 7.74
N ARG A 568 -31.38 0.97 8.15
CA ARG A 568 -31.30 0.39 9.50
C ARG A 568 -29.91 -0.14 9.87
N ARG A 569 -29.07 -0.53 8.90
CA ARG A 569 -27.69 -1.01 9.17
C ARG A 569 -26.81 0.10 9.77
N TYR A 570 -26.90 1.32 9.21
CA TYR A 570 -26.15 2.48 9.70
C TYR A 570 -26.65 2.99 11.05
N GLU A 571 -27.93 2.76 11.40
CA GLU A 571 -28.52 3.24 12.65
C GLU A 571 -27.79 2.72 13.90
N LYS A 572 -27.30 1.47 13.87
CA LYS A 572 -26.54 0.88 14.98
C LYS A 572 -25.14 1.47 15.09
N GLU A 573 -24.41 1.56 13.97
CA GLU A 573 -23.07 2.17 13.94
C GLU A 573 -23.10 3.65 14.36
N LEU A 574 -24.11 4.40 13.90
CA LEU A 574 -24.33 5.79 14.31
C LEU A 574 -24.65 5.92 15.80
N LYS A 575 -25.46 5.02 16.38
CA LYS A 575 -25.70 4.96 17.83
C LYS A 575 -24.40 4.72 18.60
N ASP A 576 -23.55 3.79 18.15
CA ASP A 576 -22.27 3.48 18.80
C ASP A 576 -21.22 4.61 18.63
N ILE A 577 -21.26 5.35 17.53
CA ILE A 577 -20.43 6.56 17.33
C ILE A 577 -20.91 7.70 18.24
N CYS A 578 -22.23 7.90 18.37
CA CYS A 578 -22.81 8.90 19.27
C CYS A 578 -22.60 8.57 20.76
N ALA A 579 -22.63 7.28 21.13
CA ALA A 579 -22.33 6.85 22.50
C ALA A 579 -20.87 7.15 22.87
N ARG A 580 -19.93 6.94 21.93
CA ARG A 580 -18.49 7.21 22.13
C ARG A 580 -18.16 8.71 22.20
N SER A 581 -18.87 9.58 21.47
CA SER A 581 -18.60 11.03 21.48
C SER A 581 -19.13 11.76 22.73
N LEU A 582 -20.13 11.21 23.44
CA LEU A 582 -20.73 11.83 24.64
C LEU A 582 -19.82 11.87 25.89
N ASN A 583 -18.72 11.13 25.88
CA ASN A 583 -17.72 11.12 26.98
C ASN A 583 -16.70 12.27 26.90
N TRP A 584 -16.78 13.14 25.90
CA TRP A 584 -15.91 14.32 25.80
C TRP A 584 -16.62 15.61 26.27
N ASN A 585 -15.88 16.37 27.08
CA ASN A 585 -16.06 17.77 27.53
C ASN A 585 -17.49 18.27 27.88
N GLN A 586 -17.69 18.69 29.14
CA GLN A 586 -19.03 19.07 29.67
C GLN A 586 -19.70 20.24 28.93
N SER A 587 -18.92 21.18 28.36
CA SER A 587 -19.42 22.41 27.75
C SER A 587 -20.23 22.22 26.45
N TYR A 588 -20.01 21.14 25.70
CA TYR A 588 -20.71 20.89 24.42
C TYR A 588 -21.94 19.98 24.55
N ARG A 589 -22.13 19.35 25.71
CA ARG A 589 -23.26 18.44 25.98
C ARG A 589 -24.66 19.04 25.77
N PRO A 590 -24.94 20.32 26.09
CA PRO A 590 -26.27 20.91 25.84
C PRO A 590 -26.62 20.98 24.35
N THR A 591 -25.68 21.42 23.52
CA THR A 591 -25.86 21.56 22.06
C THR A 591 -26.07 20.20 21.39
N LEU A 592 -25.26 19.20 21.75
CA LEU A 592 -25.39 17.84 21.24
C LEU A 592 -26.72 17.18 21.65
N ARG A 593 -27.19 17.42 22.88
CA ARG A 593 -28.51 16.95 23.34
C ARG A 593 -29.64 17.60 22.54
N LYS A 594 -29.58 18.92 22.31
CA LYS A 594 -30.58 19.64 21.50
C LYS A 594 -30.65 19.11 20.06
N MET A 595 -29.51 18.98 19.39
CA MET A 595 -29.47 18.45 18.01
C MET A 595 -29.93 16.98 17.92
N ARG A 596 -29.60 16.15 18.91
CA ARG A 596 -30.13 14.78 19.01
C ARG A 596 -31.66 14.77 19.15
N GLN A 597 -32.22 15.67 19.96
CA GLN A 597 -33.67 15.74 20.15
C GLN A 597 -34.37 16.21 18.87
N GLU A 598 -33.88 17.26 18.21
CA GLU A 598 -34.43 17.74 16.92
C GLU A 598 -34.44 16.66 15.82
N ILE A 599 -33.46 15.73 15.82
CA ILE A 599 -33.43 14.58 14.90
C ILE A 599 -34.46 13.51 15.30
N LEU A 600 -34.59 13.22 16.60
CA LEU A 600 -35.56 12.22 17.10
C LEU A 600 -37.01 12.69 16.93
N ASP A 601 -37.29 13.96 17.21
CA ASP A 601 -38.62 14.56 17.03
C ASP A 601 -39.02 14.53 15.55
N TYR A 602 -38.09 14.79 14.62
CA TYR A 602 -38.32 14.68 13.19
C TYR A 602 -38.57 13.24 12.73
N LEU A 603 -37.84 12.26 13.27
CA LEU A 603 -38.05 10.83 12.98
C LEU A 603 -39.35 10.28 13.57
N GLN A 604 -39.93 10.93 14.58
CA GLN A 604 -41.24 10.57 15.17
C GLN A 604 -42.42 11.31 14.52
N ALA A 605 -42.17 12.38 13.78
CA ALA A 605 -43.20 13.25 13.19
C ALA A 605 -43.66 12.85 11.78
N ASP A 606 -43.13 11.77 11.18
CA ASP A 606 -43.50 11.32 9.83
C ASP A 606 -44.23 9.95 9.86
N PRO A 607 -45.57 9.92 9.70
CA PRO A 607 -46.33 8.67 9.66
C PRO A 607 -46.21 7.89 8.34
N THR A 608 -45.52 8.41 7.32
CA THR A 608 -45.62 7.89 5.94
C THR A 608 -44.63 6.79 5.58
N ILE A 609 -43.74 6.41 6.51
CA ILE A 609 -42.67 5.41 6.29
C ILE A 609 -43.20 3.99 5.99
N ASP A 610 -44.48 3.70 6.29
CA ASP A 610 -45.08 2.36 6.11
C ASP A 610 -45.97 2.22 4.84
N SER A 611 -46.00 3.22 3.95
CA SER A 611 -46.73 3.12 2.67
C SER A 611 -45.82 3.44 1.48
N GLY A 612 -45.49 2.42 0.69
CA GLY A 612 -44.53 2.51 -0.43
C GLY A 612 -44.98 3.42 -1.57
N ARG A 613 -44.74 4.73 -1.44
CA ARG A 613 -44.86 5.72 -2.52
C ARG A 613 -43.54 6.47 -2.75
N SER A 614 -43.35 6.89 -3.99
CA SER A 614 -42.16 7.61 -4.47
C SER A 614 -41.88 8.87 -3.65
N LEU A 615 -40.61 9.03 -3.24
CA LEU A 615 -40.13 10.16 -2.44
C LEU A 615 -39.64 11.31 -3.32
N GLY A 616 -40.25 12.48 -3.15
CA GLY A 616 -39.78 13.75 -3.72
C GLY A 616 -38.45 14.25 -3.12
N PRO A 617 -37.91 15.39 -3.60
CA PRO A 617 -36.51 15.75 -3.39
C PRO A 617 -36.13 16.09 -1.94
N MET A 618 -35.46 15.14 -1.27
CA MET A 618 -34.86 15.27 0.09
C MET A 618 -33.62 16.18 0.16
N GLN A 619 -33.73 17.44 -0.25
CA GLN A 619 -32.62 18.40 -0.23
C GLN A 619 -32.20 18.87 1.19
N PRO A 620 -33.11 19.28 2.12
CA PRO A 620 -32.70 19.93 3.38
C PRO A 620 -31.98 19.00 4.37
N VAL A 621 -32.36 17.71 4.39
CA VAL A 621 -31.84 16.73 5.36
C VAL A 621 -30.37 16.42 5.10
N ARG A 622 -29.98 16.23 3.83
CA ARG A 622 -28.58 15.99 3.43
C ARG A 622 -27.66 17.11 3.90
N ILE A 623 -28.07 18.38 3.77
CA ILE A 623 -27.26 19.54 4.18
C ILE A 623 -27.04 19.57 5.69
N LYS A 624 -28.07 19.29 6.51
CA LYS A 624 -27.92 19.20 7.98
C LYS A 624 -27.04 18.00 8.38
N TYR A 625 -27.18 16.86 7.71
CA TYR A 625 -26.41 15.65 7.98
C TYR A 625 -24.92 15.80 7.62
N ILE A 626 -24.61 16.41 6.47
CA ILE A 626 -23.24 16.71 6.04
C ILE A 626 -22.58 17.73 6.98
N ARG A 627 -23.32 18.76 7.43
CA ARG A 627 -22.82 19.73 8.44
C ARG A 627 -22.51 19.05 9.77
N PHE A 628 -23.31 18.08 10.20
CA PHE A 628 -23.04 17.30 11.41
C PHE A 628 -21.80 16.41 11.27
N LEU A 629 -21.64 15.70 10.15
CA LEU A 629 -20.44 14.90 9.88
C LEU A 629 -19.18 15.78 9.82
N ALA A 630 -19.21 16.92 9.12
CA ALA A 630 -18.10 17.86 9.06
C ALA A 630 -17.74 18.42 10.45
N PHE A 631 -18.73 18.75 11.28
CA PHE A 631 -18.51 19.22 12.64
C PHE A 631 -17.90 18.14 13.54
N CYS A 632 -18.35 16.89 13.43
CA CYS A 632 -17.78 15.75 14.14
C CYS A 632 -16.31 15.49 13.76
N VAL A 633 -15.94 15.65 12.48
CA VAL A 633 -14.55 15.54 12.01
C VAL A 633 -13.69 16.71 12.53
N ILE A 634 -14.23 17.93 12.55
CA ILE A 634 -13.53 19.11 13.10
C ILE A 634 -13.25 18.94 14.61
N CYS A 635 -14.22 18.42 15.37
CA CYS A 635 -14.10 18.26 16.82
C CYS A 635 -13.18 17.10 17.26
N GLN A 636 -12.64 16.31 16.33
CA GLN A 636 -11.69 15.22 16.63
C GLN A 636 -10.22 15.67 16.65
N ARG A 637 -9.90 16.97 16.51
CA ARG A 637 -8.53 17.49 16.63
C ARG A 637 -8.30 18.25 17.94
N PRO A 638 -7.18 18.01 18.66
CA PRO A 638 -6.80 18.81 19.85
C PRO A 638 -6.24 20.21 19.57
N GLU A 639 -6.02 20.61 18.31
CA GLU A 639 -5.12 21.74 17.96
C GLU A 639 -5.83 23.07 17.61
N THR A 640 -7.10 23.27 17.97
CA THR A 640 -7.85 24.48 17.60
C THR A 640 -7.56 25.74 18.45
N ASP A 641 -6.74 25.64 19.50
CA ASP A 641 -6.43 26.76 20.43
C ASP A 641 -5.62 27.93 19.83
N ARG A 642 -5.12 27.83 18.59
CA ARG A 642 -4.34 28.91 17.95
C ARG A 642 -5.10 29.82 16.99
N LEU A 643 -6.35 29.50 16.63
CA LEU A 643 -7.11 30.27 15.62
C LEU A 643 -8.29 31.09 16.17
N LEU A 644 -8.49 31.14 17.49
CA LEU A 644 -9.58 31.88 18.13
C LEU A 644 -9.10 32.76 19.29
N LYS A 645 -8.13 33.66 19.04
CA LYS A 645 -7.93 34.85 19.89
C LYS A 645 -8.65 36.05 19.26
N PRO A 646 -9.63 36.68 19.95
CA PRO A 646 -10.14 37.98 19.53
C PRO A 646 -9.04 39.05 19.60
N PRO A 647 -9.05 40.07 18.71
CA PRO A 647 -8.21 41.25 18.91
C PRO A 647 -8.63 41.98 20.18
N GLY A 648 -7.65 42.42 20.97
CA GLY A 648 -7.91 43.09 22.25
C GLY A 648 -8.60 44.44 22.10
N LYS A 649 -9.39 44.81 23.11
CA LYS A 649 -9.83 46.18 23.37
C LYS A 649 -9.79 46.51 24.87
N ASN A 650 -8.56 46.73 25.33
CA ASN A 650 -8.08 47.82 26.21
C ASN A 650 -6.82 47.37 26.93
#